data_AF-A0A1M5L697-F1
#
_entry.id   AF-A0A1M5L697-F1
#
_cell.length_a   1.000
_cell.length_b   1.000
_cell.length_c   1.000
_cell.angle_alpha   90.00
_cell.angle_beta   90.00
_cell.angle_gamma   90.00
#
_symmetry.space_group_name_H-M   'P 1'
#
loop_
_entity.id
_entity.type
_entity.pdbx_description
1 polymer ?
#
loop_
_entity_poly.entity_id
_entity_poly.type
_entity_poly.pdbx_seq_one_letter_code
_entity_poly.pdbx_strand_id
1 'polypeptide(L)'
;MFEFLFKRPGDKPADSPAGQTAPADGGKPASPTAAAREQQAQQVAGLRGDEAGAADFILQCDFSELRLAAAEFVHSRAQLERVHAGVRNTDRRVAKLMQARLDAIRHHEAELERGQACIAQAETLLRDERLTPNLVADLDHAWAVIKAPELASQFEALRAQLGQRLEAQVVLQRAMIDRLGQIRALAGSALPAADIAAQLRQIDQEQQQALAAPEHSSLPRSLTNEVANEMTRVSASLADLELGQAAIARRDALLAEWQGVAPESLNADLLNKAWRQLPPVPEPAAAQLRQRFDELLATLPATVDKPAAPKSRSHASAQAPDQSFLDKVDAMEAALQHGSLGAAAELDKELKDSKGVRLAPALAERLAHARAELKRLSDWARWGGNVSREELIKAVEQLSTQSLAMSELAKKVGSMRERWKALDTLSGAAPKSLWERFDAACSAAYAPAAAHFKHLAEERHANAAKAEVLIAQAVAEGATLGEGAVDWKQMATKVQGLRLAWSHLGAIDRKDKKRLDQAFTDALNVLQAPLEQQRKGEVSVREDLIAKVAALNPGDRHTLDTLKSLQEQWQEHARALPLERKSEQALWQRFRAACDAVFAKRKESAHAADAERRAHQHAKEALCERLEQAAAAADASSAGKLLREAAAEWHAIGPVPRANEARVDKRYQSAVAALQHHLDTAKRDASRAQATALRDKLHLCRTLEAQLADASADPAATDWNGRWAALPAVGSDYDKALHARLLAGQTAITGDRQAYAAKLESNRAALMHEVLRLEIGAGIDSGSEFARERLKLQVETLQSSLKSGQKPAGAATQFLHLCALPALADQRTTSRIEHLFARVTKDGK
;
A
#
# COMPACT_ATOMS: atom_id res chain seq x y z
N MET A 1 6.54 29.07 19.25
CA MET A 1 7.29 27.99 18.55
C MET A 1 6.26 26.94 18.16
N PHE A 2 5.59 26.93 17.01
CA PHE A 2 5.73 27.63 15.73
C PHE A 2 4.35 28.15 15.29
N GLU A 3 4.27 29.46 15.06
CA GLU A 3 3.37 30.07 14.07
C GLU A 3 3.99 29.91 12.69
N PHE A 4 3.13 29.83 11.67
CA PHE A 4 3.27 30.24 10.26
C PHE A 4 2.79 29.16 9.29
N LEU A 5 1.64 29.40 8.65
CA LEU A 5 1.41 29.34 7.19
C LEU A 5 -0.08 29.52 6.85
N PHE A 6 -0.61 30.73 7.04
CA PHE A 6 -1.72 31.24 6.23
C PHE A 6 -1.47 32.73 5.93
N LYS A 7 -0.88 32.99 4.77
CA LYS A 7 -0.83 34.33 4.17
C LYS A 7 -1.82 34.33 3.01
N ARG A 8 -2.90 35.10 3.16
CA ARG A 8 -3.71 35.60 2.05
C ARG A 8 -2.95 36.75 1.36
N PRO A 9 -2.97 36.78 0.03
CA PRO A 9 -3.18 38.03 -0.70
C PRO A 9 -4.31 37.83 -1.72
N GLY A 10 -5.26 38.72 -1.99
CA GLY A 10 -5.57 40.06 -1.50
C GLY A 10 -6.98 40.40 -2.03
N ASP A 11 -7.61 41.38 -1.41
CA ASP A 11 -8.93 41.90 -1.77
C ASP A 11 -8.76 43.26 -2.44
N LYS A 12 -9.35 43.45 -3.63
CA LYS A 12 -9.83 44.74 -4.18
C LYS A 12 -10.54 44.53 -5.53
N PRO A 13 -11.44 45.45 -5.94
CA PRO A 13 -12.89 45.31 -5.76
C PRO A 13 -13.62 45.01 -7.08
N ALA A 14 -14.91 44.73 -6.96
CA ALA A 14 -15.86 44.54 -8.04
C ALA A 14 -15.81 45.67 -9.08
N ASP A 15 -15.60 45.28 -10.34
CA ASP A 15 -16.03 46.04 -11.51
C ASP A 15 -16.92 45.11 -12.35
N SER A 16 -18.20 45.46 -12.43
CA SER A 16 -19.13 44.89 -13.40
C SER A 16 -18.68 45.26 -14.81
N PRO A 17 -18.90 44.38 -15.79
CA PRO A 17 -19.45 44.86 -17.04
C PRO A 17 -20.80 44.18 -17.30
N ALA A 18 -21.78 45.02 -17.57
CA ALA A 18 -23.04 44.65 -18.17
C ALA A 18 -22.79 43.86 -19.46
N GLY A 19 -23.49 42.72 -19.59
CA GLY A 19 -23.43 41.85 -20.75
C GLY A 19 -24.79 41.20 -21.00
N GLN A 20 -25.74 42.02 -21.43
CA GLN A 20 -26.80 41.71 -22.39
C GLN A 20 -27.54 40.38 -22.24
N THR A 21 -28.78 40.52 -21.77
CA THR A 21 -29.92 39.70 -22.17
C THR A 21 -29.96 39.53 -23.71
N ALA A 22 -29.87 38.28 -24.16
CA ALA A 22 -30.35 37.84 -25.47
C ALA A 22 -31.21 36.57 -25.26
N PRO A 23 -32.25 36.37 -26.08
CA PRO A 23 -33.42 35.59 -25.70
C PRO A 23 -33.22 34.08 -25.85
N ALA A 24 -34.11 33.36 -25.18
CA ALA A 24 -34.35 31.94 -25.32
C ALA A 24 -34.28 31.51 -26.80
N ASP A 25 -33.41 30.53 -27.08
CA ASP A 25 -33.43 29.81 -28.33
C ASP A 25 -33.45 28.30 -28.09
N GLY A 26 -34.29 27.66 -28.91
CA GLY A 26 -34.52 26.25 -29.17
C GLY A 26 -33.85 25.19 -28.30
N GLY A 27 -34.70 24.35 -27.69
CA GLY A 27 -34.32 23.07 -27.14
C GLY A 27 -33.48 22.22 -28.09
N LYS A 28 -32.27 21.89 -27.64
CA LYS A 28 -31.59 20.64 -28.02
C LYS A 28 -31.88 19.60 -26.95
N PRO A 29 -32.21 18.35 -27.31
CA PRO A 29 -32.36 17.30 -26.31
C PRO A 29 -31.02 17.13 -25.59
N ALA A 30 -31.06 17.20 -24.26
CA ALA A 30 -29.92 16.85 -23.43
C ALA A 30 -29.44 15.44 -23.84
N SER A 31 -28.12 15.27 -23.99
CA SER A 31 -27.53 13.94 -24.21
C SER A 31 -28.10 12.94 -23.19
N PRO A 32 -28.34 11.66 -23.54
CA PRO A 32 -28.99 10.69 -22.65
C PRO A 32 -28.33 10.57 -21.26
N THR A 33 -27.02 10.84 -21.17
CA THR A 33 -26.24 10.91 -19.92
C THR A 33 -26.57 12.10 -19.01
N ALA A 34 -26.99 13.24 -19.56
CA ALA A 34 -27.35 14.44 -18.79
C ALA A 34 -28.75 14.31 -18.17
N ALA A 35 -29.71 13.79 -18.93
CA ALA A 35 -31.06 13.48 -18.43
C ALA A 35 -31.03 12.38 -17.34
N ALA A 36 -30.20 11.34 -17.52
CA ALA A 36 -30.02 10.29 -16.50
C ALA A 36 -29.38 10.83 -15.20
N ARG A 37 -28.44 11.78 -15.31
CA ARG A 37 -27.83 12.43 -14.16
C ARG A 37 -28.82 13.30 -13.39
N GLU A 38 -29.68 14.06 -14.07
CA GLU A 38 -30.72 14.88 -13.43
C GLU A 38 -31.77 14.02 -12.71
N GLN A 39 -32.20 12.90 -13.31
CA GLN A 39 -33.11 11.96 -12.68
C GLN A 39 -32.52 11.34 -11.40
N GLN A 40 -31.26 10.89 -11.44
CA GLN A 40 -30.59 10.35 -10.25
C GLN A 40 -30.32 11.45 -9.19
N ALA A 41 -30.04 12.69 -9.60
CA ALA A 41 -29.86 13.81 -8.67
C ALA A 41 -31.15 14.14 -7.89
N GLN A 42 -32.32 14.06 -8.53
CA GLN A 42 -33.61 14.23 -7.86
C GLN A 42 -33.90 13.10 -6.85
N GLN A 43 -33.43 11.88 -7.12
CA GLN A 43 -33.57 10.74 -6.20
C GLN A 43 -32.77 10.95 -4.91
N VAL A 44 -31.58 11.56 -4.96
CA VAL A 44 -30.75 11.81 -3.77
C VAL A 44 -31.49 12.60 -2.69
N ALA A 45 -32.31 13.59 -3.08
CA ALA A 45 -33.08 14.41 -2.13
C ALA A 45 -34.14 13.59 -1.38
N GLY A 46 -34.66 12.51 -1.98
CA GLY A 46 -35.64 11.60 -1.40
C GLY A 46 -35.05 10.56 -0.44
N LEU A 47 -33.72 10.39 -0.40
CA LEU A 47 -33.04 9.40 0.45
C LEU A 47 -32.83 9.89 1.89
N ARG A 48 -33.27 11.11 2.20
CA ARG A 48 -33.11 11.69 3.54
C ARG A 48 -33.96 10.93 4.56
N GLY A 49 -33.30 10.25 5.49
CA GLY A 49 -33.96 9.42 6.50
C GLY A 49 -34.08 7.93 6.13
N ASP A 50 -33.70 7.54 4.90
CA ASP A 50 -33.59 6.15 4.47
C ASP A 50 -32.12 5.79 4.21
N GLU A 51 -31.42 5.38 5.27
CA GLU A 51 -30.00 5.05 5.18
C GLU A 51 -29.73 3.80 4.32
N ALA A 52 -30.67 2.85 4.28
CA ALA A 52 -30.53 1.64 3.47
C ALA A 52 -30.67 1.98 1.98
N GLY A 53 -31.66 2.80 1.63
CA GLY A 53 -31.82 3.35 0.29
C GLY A 53 -30.63 4.22 -0.13
N ALA A 54 -30.08 5.02 0.78
CA ALA A 54 -28.86 5.80 0.52
C ALA A 54 -27.64 4.91 0.24
N ALA A 55 -27.44 3.85 1.01
CA ALA A 55 -26.37 2.88 0.79
C ALA A 55 -26.53 2.15 -0.56
N ASP A 56 -27.74 1.71 -0.89
CA ASP A 56 -28.05 1.04 -2.15
C ASP A 56 -27.82 1.98 -3.34
N PHE A 57 -28.25 3.24 -3.22
CA PHE A 57 -28.01 4.27 -4.23
C PHE A 57 -26.51 4.52 -4.47
N ILE A 58 -25.70 4.61 -3.41
CA ILE A 58 -24.25 4.81 -3.53
C ILE A 58 -23.58 3.66 -4.29
N LEU A 59 -24.02 2.42 -4.05
CA LEU A 59 -23.45 1.23 -4.69
C LEU A 59 -23.85 1.08 -6.17
N GLN A 60 -25.00 1.63 -6.56
CA GLN A 60 -25.55 1.52 -7.91
C GLN A 60 -25.33 2.78 -8.77
N CYS A 61 -25.00 3.92 -8.17
CA CYS A 61 -24.86 5.18 -8.89
C CYS A 61 -23.52 5.29 -9.64
N ASP A 62 -23.57 5.68 -10.91
CA ASP A 62 -22.40 5.86 -11.78
C ASP A 62 -21.69 7.21 -11.57
N PHE A 63 -22.34 8.18 -10.92
CA PHE A 63 -21.85 9.55 -10.78
C PHE A 63 -21.23 9.80 -9.40
N SER A 64 -19.91 10.01 -9.36
CA SER A 64 -19.16 10.20 -8.10
C SER A 64 -19.65 11.35 -7.21
N GLU A 65 -20.12 12.46 -7.80
CA GLU A 65 -20.68 13.59 -7.04
C GLU A 65 -22.01 13.25 -6.36
N LEU A 66 -22.85 12.44 -7.02
CA LEU A 66 -24.13 11.99 -6.44
C LEU A 66 -23.92 10.92 -5.38
N ARG A 67 -22.92 10.04 -5.55
CA ARG A 67 -22.48 9.12 -4.49
C ARG A 67 -22.01 9.86 -3.24
N LEU A 68 -21.26 10.94 -3.41
CA LEU A 68 -20.80 11.75 -2.28
C LEU A 68 -21.97 12.45 -1.57
N ALA A 69 -22.92 13.01 -2.33
CA ALA A 69 -24.13 13.61 -1.76
C ALA A 69 -24.99 12.59 -1.00
N ALA A 70 -25.20 11.39 -1.55
CA ALA A 70 -25.95 10.33 -0.87
C ALA A 70 -25.21 9.78 0.36
N ALA A 71 -23.87 9.78 0.34
CA ALA A 71 -23.04 9.36 1.46
C ALA A 71 -23.21 10.25 2.71
N GLU A 72 -23.71 11.47 2.56
CA GLU A 72 -24.04 12.32 3.71
C GLU A 72 -25.12 11.69 4.58
N PHE A 73 -26.05 10.92 4.01
CA PHE A 73 -27.19 10.32 4.72
C PHE A 73 -26.89 9.01 5.45
N VAL A 74 -25.68 8.43 5.29
CA VAL A 74 -25.31 7.14 5.90
C VAL A 74 -24.58 7.34 7.22
N HIS A 75 -25.18 6.96 8.35
CA HIS A 75 -24.60 7.18 9.68
C HIS A 75 -24.48 5.90 10.51
N SER A 76 -25.37 4.91 10.32
CA SER A 76 -25.31 3.66 11.05
C SER A 76 -24.07 2.83 10.70
N ARG A 77 -23.47 2.20 11.73
CA ARG A 77 -22.28 1.37 11.58
C ARG A 77 -22.44 0.29 10.49
N ALA A 78 -23.57 -0.40 10.49
CA ALA A 78 -23.84 -1.46 9.51
C ALA A 78 -23.84 -0.95 8.06
N GLN A 79 -24.46 0.22 7.80
CA GLN A 79 -24.50 0.78 6.45
C GLN A 79 -23.16 1.43 6.06
N LEU A 80 -22.47 2.07 7.00
CA LEU A 80 -21.12 2.60 6.79
C LEU A 80 -20.12 1.50 6.37
N GLU A 81 -20.13 0.35 7.06
CA GLU A 81 -19.29 -0.81 6.73
C GLU A 81 -19.62 -1.38 5.34
N ARG A 82 -20.93 -1.51 5.05
CA ARG A 82 -21.44 -2.00 3.76
C ARG A 82 -21.01 -1.09 2.59
N VAL A 83 -21.20 0.21 2.71
CA VAL A 83 -20.82 1.19 1.69
C VAL A 83 -19.30 1.23 1.53
N HIS A 84 -18.55 1.30 2.64
CA HIS A 84 -17.08 1.31 2.60
C HIS A 84 -16.52 0.09 1.86
N ALA A 85 -17.02 -1.12 2.17
CA ALA A 85 -16.59 -2.34 1.51
C ALA A 85 -16.88 -2.34 0.00
N GLY A 86 -18.03 -1.81 -0.42
CA GLY A 86 -18.43 -1.74 -1.82
C GLY A 86 -17.70 -0.67 -2.63
N VAL A 87 -17.31 0.47 -2.02
CA VAL A 87 -16.71 1.60 -2.74
C VAL A 87 -15.20 1.77 -2.56
N ARG A 88 -14.53 0.96 -1.72
CA ARG A 88 -13.09 1.11 -1.39
C ARG A 88 -12.15 1.17 -2.60
N ASN A 89 -12.50 0.51 -3.70
CA ASN A 89 -11.69 0.45 -4.93
C ASN A 89 -12.25 1.31 -6.07
N THR A 90 -13.46 1.85 -5.93
CA THR A 90 -14.18 2.56 -7.00
C THR A 90 -14.33 4.05 -6.72
N ASP A 91 -14.53 4.45 -5.46
CA ASP A 91 -14.68 5.85 -5.06
C ASP A 91 -13.96 6.15 -3.74
N ARG A 92 -12.71 6.61 -3.87
CA ARG A 92 -11.82 6.85 -2.71
C ARG A 92 -12.32 7.99 -1.81
N ARG A 93 -13.09 8.95 -2.33
CA ARG A 93 -13.62 10.06 -1.51
C ARG A 93 -14.68 9.57 -0.56
N VAL A 94 -15.67 8.83 -1.08
CA VAL A 94 -16.74 8.22 -0.27
C VAL A 94 -16.16 7.20 0.70
N ALA A 95 -15.22 6.35 0.25
CA ALA A 95 -14.58 5.37 1.13
C ALA A 95 -13.87 6.04 2.33
N LYS A 96 -13.12 7.12 2.11
CA LYS A 96 -12.47 7.87 3.20
C LYS A 96 -13.49 8.48 4.16
N LEU A 97 -14.62 8.99 3.67
CA LEU A 97 -15.69 9.55 4.50
C LEU A 97 -16.32 8.48 5.40
N MET A 98 -16.66 7.31 4.83
CA MET A 98 -17.22 6.20 5.61
C MET A 98 -16.23 5.69 6.66
N GLN A 99 -14.95 5.54 6.28
CA GLN A 99 -13.91 5.12 7.21
C GLN A 99 -13.73 6.12 8.36
N ALA A 100 -13.70 7.42 8.08
CA ALA A 100 -13.59 8.45 9.12
C ALA A 100 -14.78 8.43 10.10
N ARG A 101 -16.00 8.18 9.62
CA ARG A 101 -17.19 8.02 10.48
C ARG A 101 -17.12 6.74 11.33
N LEU A 102 -16.68 5.62 10.75
CA LEU A 102 -16.44 4.38 11.49
C LEU A 102 -15.34 4.54 12.57
N ASP A 103 -14.28 5.28 12.27
CA ASP A 103 -13.22 5.59 13.23
C ASP A 103 -13.75 6.43 14.38
N ALA A 104 -14.61 7.42 14.10
CA ALA A 104 -15.26 8.24 15.12
C ALA A 104 -16.19 7.42 16.03
N ILE A 105 -17.00 6.52 15.46
CA ILE A 105 -17.86 5.60 16.24
C ILE A 105 -17.00 4.73 17.16
N ARG A 106 -15.95 4.09 16.62
CA ARG A 106 -15.05 3.23 17.43
C ARG A 106 -14.35 4.00 18.54
N HIS A 107 -13.92 5.23 18.27
CA HIS A 107 -13.32 6.08 19.30
C HIS A 107 -14.33 6.42 20.40
N HIS A 108 -15.58 6.74 20.03
CA HIS A 108 -16.61 7.04 21.02
C HIS A 108 -17.00 5.80 21.85
N GLU A 109 -17.15 4.63 21.21
CA GLU A 109 -17.38 3.34 21.90
C GLU A 109 -16.26 3.05 22.91
N ALA A 110 -14.99 3.23 22.53
CA ALA A 110 -13.86 3.02 23.43
C ALA A 110 -13.85 4.00 24.62
N GLU A 111 -14.23 5.27 24.42
CA GLU A 111 -14.37 6.24 25.52
C GLU A 111 -15.52 5.89 26.46
N LEU A 112 -16.64 5.37 25.93
CA LEU A 112 -17.75 4.86 26.75
C LEU A 112 -17.33 3.64 27.59
N GLU A 113 -16.60 2.69 27.01
CA GLU A 113 -16.07 1.53 27.75
C GLU A 113 -15.13 1.96 28.88
N ARG A 114 -14.24 2.93 28.61
CA ARG A 114 -13.37 3.51 29.64
C ARG A 114 -14.16 4.21 30.75
N GLY A 115 -15.21 4.94 30.38
CA GLY A 115 -16.14 5.58 31.34
C GLY A 115 -16.85 4.55 32.22
N GLN A 116 -17.37 3.47 31.63
CA GLN A 116 -18.01 2.36 32.34
C GLN A 116 -17.04 1.66 33.30
N ALA A 117 -15.79 1.44 32.88
CA ALA A 117 -14.76 0.86 33.75
C ALA A 117 -14.46 1.77 34.96
N CYS A 118 -14.41 3.10 34.74
CA CYS A 118 -14.23 4.07 35.82
C CYS A 118 -15.43 4.06 36.79
N ILE A 119 -16.65 3.97 36.28
CA ILE A 119 -17.87 3.82 37.09
C ILE A 119 -17.84 2.52 37.91
N ALA A 120 -17.45 1.39 37.31
CA ALA A 120 -17.31 0.13 38.03
C ALA A 120 -16.25 0.19 39.14
N GLN A 121 -15.16 0.93 38.90
CA GLN A 121 -14.14 1.20 39.93
C GLN A 121 -14.72 2.06 41.06
N ALA A 122 -15.52 3.09 40.75
CA ALA A 122 -16.20 3.92 41.75
C ALA A 122 -17.17 3.09 42.61
N GLU A 123 -17.95 2.19 42.00
CA GLU A 123 -18.83 1.26 42.71
C GLU A 123 -18.05 0.29 43.62
N THR A 124 -16.87 -0.15 43.17
CA THR A 124 -15.99 -0.99 43.98
C THR A 124 -15.46 -0.23 45.19
N LEU A 125 -15.01 1.01 45.00
CA LEU A 125 -14.55 1.89 46.09
C LEU A 125 -15.67 2.20 47.09
N LEU A 126 -16.92 2.31 46.64
CA LEU A 126 -18.07 2.50 47.54
C LEU A 126 -18.29 1.32 48.49
N ARG A 127 -17.87 0.11 48.10
CA ARG A 127 -17.96 -1.09 48.94
C ARG A 127 -16.68 -1.36 49.74
N ASP A 128 -15.62 -0.60 49.49
CA ASP A 128 -14.34 -0.77 50.19
C ASP A 128 -14.45 -0.23 51.63
N GLU A 129 -14.07 -1.07 52.59
CA GLU A 129 -14.00 -0.71 54.01
C GLU A 129 -12.85 0.26 54.32
N ARG A 130 -11.84 0.35 53.45
CA ARG A 130 -10.66 1.21 53.63
C ARG A 130 -10.56 2.27 52.55
N LEU A 131 -11.64 2.99 52.33
CA LEU A 131 -11.67 4.13 51.44
C LEU A 131 -10.67 5.21 51.90
N THR A 132 -9.86 5.75 50.98
CA THR A 132 -8.94 6.85 51.27
C THR A 132 -9.14 8.00 50.28
N PRO A 133 -8.84 9.25 50.66
CA PRO A 133 -8.97 10.41 49.77
C PRO A 133 -8.16 10.29 48.47
N ASN A 134 -6.99 9.64 48.52
CA ASN A 134 -6.13 9.47 47.35
C ASN A 134 -6.77 8.56 46.29
N LEU A 135 -7.44 7.48 46.70
CA LEU A 135 -8.15 6.59 45.76
C LEU A 135 -9.27 7.32 45.01
N VAL A 136 -9.95 8.24 45.69
CA VAL A 136 -10.99 9.08 45.09
C VAL A 136 -10.39 10.15 44.18
N ALA A 137 -9.24 10.74 44.54
CA ALA A 137 -8.53 11.68 43.67
C ALA A 137 -8.01 11.00 42.39
N ASP A 138 -7.46 9.78 42.49
CA ASP A 138 -7.02 8.99 41.34
C ASP A 138 -8.20 8.67 40.41
N LEU A 139 -9.37 8.35 40.97
CA LEU A 139 -10.62 8.16 40.23
C LEU A 139 -11.04 9.45 39.50
N ASP A 140 -10.98 10.60 40.16
CA ASP A 140 -11.28 11.91 39.55
C ASP A 140 -10.33 12.23 38.38
N HIS A 141 -9.05 11.90 38.52
CA HIS A 141 -8.05 12.09 37.47
C HIS A 141 -8.30 11.15 36.28
N ALA A 142 -8.68 9.90 36.56
CA ALA A 142 -9.05 8.94 35.52
C ALA A 142 -10.29 9.40 34.75
N TRP A 143 -11.30 9.96 35.43
CA TRP A 143 -12.50 10.49 34.81
C TRP A 143 -12.27 11.76 33.99
N ALA A 144 -11.41 12.68 34.46
CA ALA A 144 -11.18 13.98 33.83
C ALA A 144 -10.70 13.92 32.36
N VAL A 145 -10.10 12.80 31.94
CA VAL A 145 -9.59 12.59 30.58
C VAL A 145 -10.52 11.78 29.68
N ILE A 146 -11.65 11.30 30.21
CA ILE A 146 -12.63 10.48 29.48
C ILE A 146 -13.68 11.39 28.83
N LYS A 147 -14.00 11.13 27.55
CA LYS A 147 -14.99 11.90 26.78
C LYS A 147 -16.28 11.12 26.58
N ALA A 148 -17.05 10.96 27.66
CA ALA A 148 -18.32 10.21 27.71
C ALA A 148 -19.41 10.99 28.49
N PRO A 149 -20.01 12.05 27.90
CA PRO A 149 -21.00 12.89 28.59
C PRO A 149 -22.26 12.13 29.00
N GLU A 150 -22.59 11.03 28.32
CA GLU A 150 -23.76 10.18 28.61
C GLU A 150 -23.66 9.53 29.99
N LEU A 151 -22.44 9.32 30.48
CA LEU A 151 -22.15 8.64 31.76
C LEU A 151 -21.85 9.61 32.90
N ALA A 152 -21.79 10.92 32.63
CA ALA A 152 -21.39 11.94 33.60
C ALA A 152 -22.31 12.00 34.83
N SER A 153 -23.62 11.97 34.62
CA SER A 153 -24.59 12.01 35.73
C SER A 153 -24.46 10.81 36.67
N GLN A 154 -24.18 9.62 36.12
CA GLN A 154 -23.96 8.41 36.91
C GLN A 154 -22.67 8.50 37.72
N PHE A 155 -21.57 8.96 37.10
CA PHE A 155 -20.30 9.16 37.79
C PHE A 155 -20.41 10.21 38.91
N GLU A 156 -21.03 11.36 38.63
CA GLU A 156 -21.24 12.43 39.62
C GLU A 156 -22.03 11.96 40.84
N ALA A 157 -23.07 11.14 40.63
CA ALA A 157 -23.84 10.55 41.72
C ALA A 157 -23.01 9.61 42.60
N LEU A 158 -22.18 8.74 42.01
CA LEU A 158 -21.28 7.85 42.74
C LEU A 158 -20.17 8.63 43.46
N ARG A 159 -19.65 9.67 42.81
CA ARG A 159 -18.62 10.54 43.37
C ARG A 159 -19.11 11.33 44.58
N ALA A 160 -20.37 11.78 44.56
CA ALA A 160 -21.01 12.43 45.69
C ALA A 160 -21.15 11.46 46.87
N GLN A 161 -21.54 10.20 46.64
CA GLN A 161 -21.63 9.17 47.68
C GLN A 161 -20.26 8.87 48.31
N LEU A 162 -19.20 8.76 47.49
CA LEU A 162 -17.82 8.61 47.99
C LEU A 162 -17.39 9.81 48.84
N GLY A 163 -17.77 11.02 48.44
CA GLY A 163 -17.55 12.24 49.22
C GLY A 163 -18.23 12.20 50.59
N GLN A 164 -19.50 11.79 50.65
CA GLN A 164 -20.25 11.64 51.90
C GLN A 164 -19.62 10.61 52.84
N ARG A 165 -19.11 9.49 52.30
CA ARG A 165 -18.38 8.50 53.12
C ARG A 165 -17.11 9.08 53.73
N LEU A 166 -16.29 9.78 52.94
CA LEU A 166 -15.07 10.44 53.44
C LEU A 166 -15.38 11.51 54.50
N GLU A 167 -16.45 12.29 54.31
CA GLU A 167 -16.90 13.26 55.31
C GLU A 167 -17.33 12.56 56.61
N ALA A 168 -18.08 11.47 56.52
CA ALA A 168 -18.49 10.66 57.67
C ALA A 168 -17.28 10.07 58.43
N GLN A 169 -16.22 9.65 57.73
CA GLN A 169 -14.97 9.20 58.36
C GLN A 169 -14.30 10.31 59.18
N VAL A 170 -14.22 11.52 58.62
CA VAL A 170 -13.62 12.68 59.31
C VAL A 170 -14.44 13.07 60.54
N VAL A 171 -15.77 13.12 60.41
CA VAL A 171 -16.68 13.40 61.54
C VAL A 171 -16.52 12.35 62.63
N LEU A 172 -16.44 11.07 62.27
CA LEU A 172 -16.25 9.97 63.22
C LEU A 172 -14.90 10.06 63.96
N GLN A 173 -13.82 10.35 63.23
CA GLN A 173 -12.49 10.55 63.81
C GLN A 173 -12.46 11.76 64.75
N ARG A 174 -13.09 12.87 64.35
CA ARG A 174 -13.18 14.06 65.20
C ARG A 174 -13.96 13.77 66.47
N ALA A 175 -15.09 13.10 66.37
CA ALA A 175 -15.88 12.67 67.52
C ALA A 175 -15.08 11.77 68.48
N MET A 176 -14.22 10.87 67.97
CA MET A 176 -13.32 10.04 68.80
C MET A 176 -12.31 10.90 69.58
N ILE A 177 -11.72 11.91 68.93
CA ILE A 177 -10.76 12.82 69.56
C ILE A 177 -11.44 13.67 70.63
N ASP A 178 -12.62 14.23 70.32
CA ASP A 178 -13.36 15.07 71.26
C ASP A 178 -13.79 14.24 72.49
N ARG A 179 -14.22 12.98 72.30
CA ARG A 179 -14.51 12.05 73.40
C ARG A 179 -13.27 11.73 74.24
N LEU A 180 -12.12 11.49 73.64
CA LEU A 180 -10.86 11.33 74.37
C LEU A 180 -10.55 12.55 75.25
N GLY A 181 -10.82 13.75 74.73
CA GLY A 181 -10.72 15.01 75.47
C GLY A 181 -11.67 15.06 76.66
N GLN A 182 -12.93 14.69 76.47
CA GLN A 182 -13.95 14.63 77.54
C GLN A 182 -13.57 13.63 78.65
N ILE A 183 -13.08 12.44 78.30
CA ILE A 183 -12.63 11.43 79.28
C ILE A 183 -11.46 11.96 80.09
N ARG A 184 -10.48 12.60 79.44
CA ARG A 184 -9.32 13.20 80.13
C ARG A 184 -9.74 14.37 81.03
N ALA A 185 -10.72 15.16 80.62
CA ALA A 185 -11.27 16.24 81.46
C ALA A 185 -12.00 15.70 82.70
N LEU A 186 -12.76 14.61 82.55
CA LEU A 186 -13.41 13.92 83.68
C LEU A 186 -12.41 13.44 84.72
N ALA A 187 -11.26 12.90 84.27
CA ALA A 187 -10.19 12.42 85.15
C ALA A 187 -9.61 13.51 86.08
N GLY A 188 -9.66 14.78 85.65
CA GLY A 188 -9.17 15.93 86.43
C GLY A 188 -10.27 16.78 87.06
N SER A 189 -11.53 16.37 86.96
CA SER A 189 -12.67 17.16 87.44
C SER A 189 -12.87 17.05 88.95
N ALA A 190 -13.37 18.11 89.57
CA ALA A 190 -13.75 18.13 90.99
C ALA A 190 -15.22 17.71 91.21
N LEU A 191 -15.81 16.96 90.27
CA LEU A 191 -17.21 16.55 90.32
C LEU A 191 -17.43 15.43 91.36
N PRO A 192 -18.64 15.33 91.93
CA PRO A 192 -19.03 14.17 92.73
C PRO A 192 -18.92 12.86 91.94
N ALA A 193 -18.57 11.76 92.63
CA ALA A 193 -18.42 10.43 92.02
C ALA A 193 -19.65 9.99 91.20
N ALA A 194 -20.87 10.28 91.69
CA ALA A 194 -22.11 9.97 90.98
C ALA A 194 -22.25 10.70 89.62
N ASP A 195 -21.80 11.95 89.55
CA ASP A 195 -21.86 12.75 88.32
C ASP A 195 -20.80 12.30 87.32
N ILE A 196 -19.60 11.95 87.80
CA ILE A 196 -18.54 11.33 86.99
C ILE A 196 -19.04 9.99 86.41
N ALA A 197 -19.69 9.15 87.23
CA ALA A 197 -20.26 7.86 86.80
C ALA A 197 -21.38 8.02 85.75
N ALA A 198 -22.19 9.08 85.85
CA ALA A 198 -23.23 9.37 84.86
C ALA A 198 -22.63 9.81 83.51
N GLN A 199 -21.67 10.74 83.53
CA GLN A 199 -21.01 11.23 82.31
C GLN A 199 -20.17 10.13 81.64
N LEU A 200 -19.49 9.29 82.43
CA LEU A 200 -18.70 8.18 81.89
C LEU A 200 -19.57 7.13 81.17
N ARG A 201 -20.76 6.83 81.69
CA ARG A 201 -21.74 5.96 81.01
C ARG A 201 -22.25 6.54 79.70
N GLN A 202 -22.48 7.86 79.67
CA GLN A 202 -22.89 8.53 78.43
C GLN A 202 -21.79 8.44 77.36
N ILE A 203 -20.53 8.72 77.74
CA ILE A 203 -19.41 8.63 76.81
C ILE A 203 -19.18 7.19 76.34
N ASP A 204 -19.37 6.18 77.21
CA ASP A 204 -19.29 4.77 76.81
C ASP A 204 -20.37 4.39 75.78
N GLN A 205 -21.60 4.89 75.95
CA GLN A 205 -22.67 4.68 74.97
C GLN A 205 -22.33 5.32 73.61
N GLU A 206 -21.83 6.55 73.62
CA GLU A 206 -21.37 7.25 72.40
C GLU A 206 -20.15 6.53 71.77
N GLN A 207 -19.29 5.92 72.58
CA GLN A 207 -18.17 5.08 72.13
C GLN A 207 -18.65 3.81 71.42
N GLN A 208 -19.63 3.11 71.98
CA GLN A 208 -20.21 1.93 71.34
C GLN A 208 -20.89 2.27 70.02
N GLN A 209 -21.60 3.41 69.95
CA GLN A 209 -22.21 3.90 68.70
C GLN A 209 -21.15 4.20 67.62
N ALA A 210 -20.04 4.82 67.99
CA ALA A 210 -18.95 5.10 67.05
C ALA A 210 -18.27 3.82 66.52
N LEU A 211 -18.13 2.79 67.37
CA LEU A 211 -17.57 1.49 66.97
C LEU A 211 -18.55 0.65 66.12
N ALA A 212 -19.85 0.94 66.20
CA ALA A 212 -20.89 0.32 65.37
C ALA A 212 -21.14 1.05 64.04
N ALA A 213 -20.54 2.23 63.83
CA ALA A 213 -20.71 3.00 62.61
C ALA A 213 -20.11 2.26 61.38
N PRO A 214 -20.70 2.40 60.18
CA PRO A 214 -20.18 1.76 58.96
C PRO A 214 -18.71 2.10 58.68
N GLU A 215 -18.31 3.32 59.01
CA GLU A 215 -16.96 3.85 58.78
C GLU A 215 -15.95 3.51 59.90
N HIS A 216 -16.29 2.68 60.89
CA HIS A 216 -15.40 2.39 62.04
C HIS A 216 -14.01 1.86 61.63
N SER A 217 -13.92 1.14 60.51
CA SER A 217 -12.68 0.59 59.95
C SER A 217 -11.66 1.67 59.55
N SER A 218 -12.12 2.91 59.33
CA SER A 218 -11.28 4.07 59.05
C SER A 218 -10.56 4.61 60.29
N LEU A 219 -11.00 4.24 61.49
CA LEU A 219 -10.45 4.82 62.72
C LEU A 219 -9.05 4.28 63.01
N PRO A 220 -8.09 5.17 63.37
CA PRO A 220 -6.77 4.73 63.80
C PRO A 220 -6.85 3.82 65.03
N ARG A 221 -6.23 2.63 64.94
CA ARG A 221 -6.19 1.67 66.07
C ARG A 221 -5.57 2.27 67.34
N SER A 222 -4.61 3.18 67.20
CA SER A 222 -4.04 3.91 68.33
C SER A 222 -5.10 4.73 69.05
N LEU A 223 -5.92 5.48 68.31
CA LEU A 223 -6.97 6.33 68.87
C LEU A 223 -8.06 5.51 69.57
N THR A 224 -8.47 4.38 68.98
CA THR A 224 -9.43 3.47 69.63
C THR A 224 -8.86 2.87 70.90
N ASN A 225 -7.58 2.47 70.89
CA ASN A 225 -6.91 1.92 72.07
C ASN A 225 -6.71 2.97 73.15
N GLU A 226 -6.35 4.21 72.79
CA GLU A 226 -6.19 5.31 73.74
C GLU A 226 -7.50 5.64 74.45
N VAL A 227 -8.62 5.70 73.72
CA VAL A 227 -9.93 5.91 74.34
C VAL A 227 -10.29 4.78 75.29
N ALA A 228 -10.08 3.52 74.89
CA ALA A 228 -10.35 2.36 75.74
C ALA A 228 -9.47 2.36 77.02
N ASN A 229 -8.19 2.71 76.88
CA ASN A 229 -7.25 2.76 78.00
C ASN A 229 -7.59 3.89 78.98
N GLU A 230 -7.88 5.11 78.49
CA GLU A 230 -8.29 6.22 79.36
C GLU A 230 -9.65 5.95 80.02
N MET A 231 -10.61 5.34 79.29
CA MET A 231 -11.88 4.90 79.87
C MET A 231 -11.66 3.93 81.03
N THR A 232 -10.78 2.94 80.83
CA THR A 232 -10.43 1.97 81.89
C THR A 232 -9.78 2.65 83.08
N ARG A 233 -8.88 3.61 82.83
CA ARG A 233 -8.18 4.37 83.88
C ARG A 233 -9.14 5.24 84.70
N VAL A 234 -10.05 5.97 84.05
CA VAL A 234 -11.03 6.82 84.75
C VAL A 234 -12.02 5.96 85.53
N SER A 235 -12.47 4.82 84.97
CA SER A 235 -13.29 3.85 85.69
C SER A 235 -12.59 3.31 86.96
N ALA A 236 -11.29 3.00 86.88
CA ALA A 236 -10.52 2.57 88.05
C ALA A 236 -10.40 3.69 89.10
N SER A 237 -10.12 4.92 88.68
CA SER A 237 -10.06 6.08 89.57
C SER A 237 -11.41 6.37 90.23
N LEU A 238 -12.52 6.19 89.50
CA LEU A 238 -13.87 6.33 90.03
C LEU A 238 -14.14 5.26 91.10
N ALA A 239 -13.79 4.00 90.84
CA ALA A 239 -13.91 2.93 91.81
C ALA A 239 -13.10 3.21 93.09
N ASP A 240 -11.88 3.74 92.97
CA ASP A 240 -11.06 4.16 94.13
C ASP A 240 -11.70 5.31 94.92
N LEU A 241 -12.30 6.29 94.23
CA LEU A 241 -13.03 7.39 94.87
C LEU A 241 -14.29 6.88 95.60
N GLU A 242 -15.06 5.99 94.98
CA GLU A 242 -16.24 5.37 95.58
C GLU A 242 -15.88 4.52 96.81
N LEU A 243 -14.80 3.74 96.73
CA LEU A 243 -14.25 2.99 97.86
C LEU A 243 -13.78 3.91 98.99
N GLY A 244 -13.11 5.02 98.66
CA GLY A 244 -12.70 6.05 99.62
C GLY A 244 -13.88 6.72 100.31
N GLN A 245 -14.93 7.08 99.56
CA GLN A 245 -16.18 7.62 100.10
C GLN A 245 -16.91 6.61 101.00
N ALA A 246 -16.97 5.34 100.59
CA ALA A 246 -17.53 4.27 101.41
C ALA A 246 -16.73 4.04 102.70
N ALA A 247 -15.40 4.14 102.64
CA ALA A 247 -14.53 4.06 103.80
C ALA A 247 -14.72 5.24 104.77
N ILE A 248 -14.89 6.46 104.25
CA ILE A 248 -15.26 7.66 105.03
C ILE A 248 -16.60 7.42 105.73
N ALA A 249 -17.64 7.08 104.96
CA ALA A 249 -18.99 6.83 105.50
C ALA A 249 -18.99 5.73 106.56
N ARG A 250 -18.19 4.68 106.38
CA ARG A 250 -18.05 3.59 107.37
C ARG A 250 -17.36 4.05 108.66
N ARG A 251 -16.29 4.86 108.56
CA ARG A 251 -15.62 5.44 109.73
C ARG A 251 -16.51 6.44 110.46
N ASP A 252 -17.25 7.27 109.71
CA ASP A 252 -18.24 8.20 110.26
C ASP A 252 -19.36 7.48 111.02
N ALA A 253 -19.92 6.42 110.44
CA ALA A 253 -20.95 5.61 111.08
C ALA A 253 -20.45 4.97 112.38
N LEU A 254 -19.24 4.39 112.37
CA LEU A 254 -18.64 3.79 113.57
C LEU A 254 -18.31 4.82 114.65
N LEU A 255 -17.80 6.00 114.28
CA LEU A 255 -17.59 7.09 115.24
C LEU A 255 -18.91 7.54 115.86
N ALA A 256 -19.97 7.68 115.07
CA ALA A 256 -21.29 8.03 115.57
C ALA A 256 -21.85 6.96 116.53
N GLU A 257 -21.66 5.67 116.21
CA GLU A 257 -22.00 4.56 117.11
C GLU A 257 -21.21 4.63 118.43
N TRP A 258 -19.89 4.84 118.39
CA TRP A 258 -19.06 4.92 119.60
C TRP A 258 -19.35 6.17 120.45
N GLN A 259 -19.66 7.30 119.82
CA GLN A 259 -20.05 8.53 120.53
C GLN A 259 -21.39 8.40 121.27
N GLY A 260 -22.27 7.47 120.85
CA GLY A 260 -23.53 7.18 121.53
C GLY A 260 -23.42 6.24 122.75
N VAL A 261 -22.25 5.65 122.99
CA VAL A 261 -22.00 4.69 124.09
C VAL A 261 -21.32 5.41 125.27
N ALA A 262 -21.66 5.04 126.51
CA ALA A 262 -21.15 5.71 127.71
C ALA A 262 -19.61 5.59 127.85
N PRO A 263 -18.87 6.67 128.18
CA PRO A 263 -17.40 6.71 128.17
C PRO A 263 -16.71 5.67 129.06
N GLU A 264 -17.34 5.30 130.17
CA GLU A 264 -16.83 4.35 131.17
C GLU A 264 -16.75 2.91 130.64
N SER A 265 -17.52 2.60 129.59
CA SER A 265 -17.61 1.27 128.96
C SER A 265 -16.70 1.09 127.75
N LEU A 266 -16.05 2.18 127.31
CA LEU A 266 -15.18 2.19 126.13
C LEU A 266 -13.73 1.91 126.53
N ASN A 267 -13.12 0.93 125.86
CA ASN A 267 -11.72 0.56 126.07
C ASN A 267 -10.84 1.15 124.95
N ALA A 268 -9.86 1.97 125.33
CA ALA A 268 -8.94 2.63 124.40
C ALA A 268 -8.20 1.65 123.48
N ASP A 269 -7.80 0.47 123.97
CA ASP A 269 -7.05 -0.51 123.20
C ASP A 269 -7.94 -1.22 122.16
N LEU A 270 -9.19 -1.54 122.52
CA LEU A 270 -10.16 -2.13 121.59
C LEU A 270 -10.59 -1.15 120.51
N LEU A 271 -10.81 0.12 120.86
CA LEU A 271 -11.10 1.19 119.91
C LEU A 271 -9.93 1.43 118.96
N ASN A 272 -8.70 1.49 119.46
CA ASN A 272 -7.50 1.60 118.62
C ASN A 272 -7.34 0.40 117.69
N LYS A 273 -7.66 -0.83 118.14
CA LYS A 273 -7.62 -2.03 117.31
C LYS A 273 -8.67 -2.00 116.20
N ALA A 274 -9.91 -1.64 116.53
CA ALA A 274 -11.01 -1.52 115.57
C ALA A 274 -10.72 -0.42 114.53
N TRP A 275 -10.22 0.75 114.97
CA TRP A 275 -9.82 1.85 114.08
C TRP A 275 -8.73 1.46 113.09
N ARG A 276 -7.73 0.68 113.52
CA ARG A 276 -6.64 0.19 112.66
C ARG A 276 -7.08 -0.84 111.62
N GLN A 277 -8.20 -1.53 111.84
CA GLN A 277 -8.75 -2.53 110.92
C GLN A 277 -9.63 -1.92 109.81
N LEU A 278 -9.95 -0.63 109.88
CA LEU A 278 -10.80 0.03 108.90
C LEU A 278 -10.01 0.39 107.63
N PRO A 279 -10.63 0.28 106.44
CA PRO A 279 -10.00 0.65 105.18
C PRO A 279 -9.39 2.05 105.23
N PRO A 280 -8.24 2.28 104.56
CA PRO A 280 -7.61 3.59 104.52
C PRO A 280 -8.54 4.62 103.87
N VAL A 281 -8.46 5.86 104.35
CA VAL A 281 -9.27 6.99 103.87
C VAL A 281 -8.32 8.05 103.31
N PRO A 282 -8.70 8.75 102.22
CA PRO A 282 -7.90 9.84 101.68
C PRO A 282 -7.85 11.08 102.60
N GLU A 283 -6.71 11.79 102.60
CA GLU A 283 -6.58 13.11 103.24
C GLU A 283 -7.32 14.20 102.43
N PRO A 284 -7.94 15.23 103.05
CA PRO A 284 -7.90 15.60 104.48
C PRO A 284 -8.99 14.95 105.35
N ALA A 285 -9.88 14.14 104.75
CA ALA A 285 -10.95 13.47 105.50
C ALA A 285 -10.37 12.54 106.57
N ALA A 286 -9.24 11.88 106.28
CA ALA A 286 -8.50 11.08 107.25
C ALA A 286 -8.07 11.89 108.48
N ALA A 287 -7.48 13.08 108.33
CA ALA A 287 -7.13 13.96 109.45
C ALA A 287 -8.36 14.41 110.26
N GLN A 288 -9.46 14.79 109.61
CA GLN A 288 -10.67 15.22 110.31
C GLN A 288 -11.33 14.07 111.09
N LEU A 289 -11.45 12.89 110.47
CA LEU A 289 -11.96 11.68 111.12
C LEU A 289 -11.03 11.22 112.24
N ARG A 290 -9.71 11.35 112.04
CA ARG A 290 -8.70 11.02 113.04
C ARG A 290 -8.74 11.97 114.23
N GLN A 291 -8.92 13.27 113.98
CA GLN A 291 -9.13 14.25 115.05
C GLN A 291 -10.38 13.91 115.85
N ARG A 292 -11.52 13.62 115.21
CA ARG A 292 -12.75 13.20 115.92
C ARG A 292 -12.56 11.91 116.72
N PHE A 293 -11.76 10.97 116.20
CA PHE A 293 -11.38 9.75 116.92
C PHE A 293 -10.44 10.03 118.10
N ASP A 294 -9.44 10.89 117.92
CA ASP A 294 -8.49 11.27 118.95
C ASP A 294 -9.17 12.16 120.02
N GLU A 295 -10.18 12.96 119.67
CA GLU A 295 -11.07 13.66 120.62
C GLU A 295 -11.88 12.66 121.46
N LEU A 296 -12.40 11.60 120.85
CA LEU A 296 -13.03 10.48 121.56
C LEU A 296 -12.02 9.68 122.41
N LEU A 297 -10.76 9.60 122.00
CA LEU A 297 -9.70 9.01 122.84
C LEU A 297 -9.23 9.97 123.95
N ALA A 298 -9.30 11.28 123.75
CA ALA A 298 -8.88 12.29 124.71
C ALA A 298 -9.93 12.54 125.82
N THR A 299 -11.19 12.15 125.59
CA THR A 299 -12.15 11.96 126.68
C THR A 299 -11.80 10.74 127.54
N LEU A 300 -10.87 9.89 127.10
CA LEU A 300 -10.21 8.86 127.91
C LEU A 300 -8.93 9.44 128.54
N PRO A 301 -8.61 9.14 129.81
CA PRO A 301 -7.56 9.83 130.55
C PRO A 301 -6.15 9.45 130.06
N ALA A 302 -5.40 10.40 129.49
CA ALA A 302 -3.94 10.29 129.26
C ALA A 302 -3.21 11.65 129.26
N THR A 303 -1.96 11.64 129.72
CA THR A 303 -1.06 12.78 129.98
C THR A 303 -0.22 13.22 128.77
N VAL A 304 0.11 14.52 128.76
CA VAL A 304 0.66 15.39 127.69
C VAL A 304 2.18 15.52 127.76
N ASP A 305 2.87 15.76 126.62
CA ASP A 305 3.93 16.79 126.47
C ASP A 305 4.43 16.99 125.01
N LYS A 306 4.77 18.24 124.66
CA LYS A 306 5.19 18.85 123.36
C LYS A 306 6.44 19.75 123.64
N PRO A 307 6.98 20.63 122.76
CA PRO A 307 7.55 20.57 121.38
C PRO A 307 8.98 21.20 121.29
N ALA A 308 9.64 21.29 120.09
CA ALA A 308 10.54 22.43 119.72
C ALA A 308 11.00 22.51 118.23
N ALA A 309 10.66 23.64 117.59
CA ALA A 309 11.33 24.55 116.60
C ALA A 309 12.17 24.10 115.37
N PRO A 310 11.95 24.72 114.16
CA PRO A 310 12.83 24.64 112.97
C PRO A 310 13.63 25.93 112.64
N LYS A 311 14.69 25.79 111.82
CA LYS A 311 15.67 26.82 111.40
C LYS A 311 15.34 27.48 110.05
N SER A 312 15.61 28.78 109.90
CA SER A 312 15.49 29.56 108.64
C SER A 312 16.83 29.79 107.93
N ARG A 313 16.82 29.85 106.58
CA ARG A 313 17.95 30.26 105.71
C ARG A 313 17.50 31.35 104.73
N SER A 314 18.37 32.32 104.49
CA SER A 314 18.20 33.56 103.73
C SER A 314 18.21 33.39 102.20
N HIS A 315 17.31 34.08 101.50
CA HIS A 315 17.26 34.19 100.02
C HIS A 315 18.06 35.40 99.50
N ALA A 316 18.82 35.19 98.40
CA ALA A 316 19.42 36.24 97.58
C ALA A 316 18.47 36.67 96.44
N SER A 317 18.52 37.94 96.07
CA SER A 317 17.65 38.64 95.09
C SER A 317 17.99 38.30 93.63
N ALA A 318 16.97 38.01 92.82
CA ALA A 318 17.11 37.83 91.37
C ALA A 318 16.00 38.59 90.62
N GLN A 319 16.32 39.06 89.42
CA GLN A 319 15.55 40.02 88.60
C GLN A 319 14.34 39.36 87.91
N ALA A 320 13.28 40.15 87.71
CA ALA A 320 12.01 39.73 87.13
C ALA A 320 12.09 39.50 85.61
N PRO A 321 11.25 38.63 85.02
CA PRO A 321 11.19 38.41 83.57
C PRO A 321 10.65 39.64 82.82
N ASP A 322 11.34 40.03 81.74
CA ASP A 322 10.90 41.09 80.82
C ASP A 322 9.78 40.60 79.87
N GLN A 323 9.00 41.53 79.29
CA GLN A 323 7.84 41.22 78.43
C GLN A 323 8.16 40.26 77.27
N SER A 324 9.34 40.41 76.65
CA SER A 324 9.77 39.53 75.56
C SER A 324 9.92 38.05 75.98
N PHE A 325 10.24 37.78 77.25
CA PHE A 325 10.31 36.41 77.77
C PHE A 325 8.90 35.81 77.86
N LEU A 326 7.90 36.60 78.27
CA LEU A 326 6.50 36.18 78.35
C LEU A 326 5.93 35.88 76.96
N ASP A 327 6.15 36.78 75.99
CA ASP A 327 5.68 36.60 74.62
C ASP A 327 6.25 35.32 73.97
N LYS A 328 7.49 34.93 74.32
CA LYS A 328 8.11 33.67 73.85
C LYS A 328 7.50 32.43 74.52
N VAL A 329 7.11 32.51 75.79
CA VAL A 329 6.38 31.41 76.46
C VAL A 329 4.99 31.24 75.83
N ASP A 330 4.29 32.35 75.56
CA ASP A 330 2.98 32.32 74.89
C ASP A 330 3.10 31.76 73.45
N ALA A 331 4.12 32.19 72.70
CA ALA A 331 4.40 31.65 71.36
C ALA A 331 4.78 30.17 71.38
N MET A 332 5.50 29.70 72.41
CA MET A 332 5.86 28.29 72.58
C MET A 332 4.62 27.44 72.86
N GLU A 333 3.71 27.91 73.72
CA GLU A 333 2.45 27.24 74.00
C GLU A 333 1.53 27.21 72.77
N ALA A 334 1.41 28.31 72.03
CA ALA A 334 0.67 28.35 70.77
C ALA A 334 1.25 27.39 69.73
N ALA A 335 2.59 27.34 69.60
CA ALA A 335 3.26 26.39 68.72
C ALA A 335 2.98 24.93 69.11
N LEU A 336 2.91 24.61 70.41
CA LEU A 336 2.55 23.28 70.90
C LEU A 336 1.08 22.94 70.62
N GLN A 337 0.15 23.88 70.81
CA GLN A 337 -1.28 23.69 70.48
C GLN A 337 -1.52 23.45 68.99
N HIS A 338 -0.71 24.07 68.13
CA HIS A 338 -0.75 23.86 66.69
C HIS A 338 0.11 22.69 66.20
N GLY A 339 0.73 21.91 67.11
CA GLY A 339 1.56 20.75 66.75
C GLY A 339 2.89 21.08 66.08
N SER A 340 3.33 22.33 66.11
CA SER A 340 4.58 22.80 65.51
C SER A 340 5.77 22.56 66.43
N LEU A 341 6.20 21.30 66.54
CA LEU A 341 7.27 20.87 67.45
C LEU A 341 8.63 21.53 67.16
N GLY A 342 8.94 21.80 65.90
CA GLY A 342 10.18 22.48 65.51
C GLY A 342 10.23 23.93 65.99
N ALA A 343 9.13 24.68 65.84
CA ALA A 343 9.03 26.05 66.34
C ALA A 343 9.06 26.10 67.88
N ALA A 344 8.36 25.17 68.54
CA ALA A 344 8.37 25.08 69.99
C ALA A 344 9.75 24.70 70.57
N ALA A 345 10.53 23.87 69.87
CA ALA A 345 11.88 23.50 70.28
C ALA A 345 12.90 24.65 70.14
N GLU A 346 12.81 25.44 69.07
CA GLU A 346 13.65 26.65 68.91
C GLU A 346 13.27 27.72 69.96
N LEU A 347 11.98 27.93 70.23
CA LEU A 347 11.52 28.83 71.29
C LEU A 347 11.97 28.35 72.69
N ASP A 348 11.91 27.05 72.99
CA ASP A 348 12.43 26.48 74.24
C ASP A 348 13.95 26.68 74.39
N LYS A 349 14.71 26.56 73.29
CA LYS A 349 16.15 26.83 73.26
C LYS A 349 16.46 28.29 73.55
N GLU A 350 15.76 29.21 72.91
CA GLU A 350 15.88 30.66 73.19
C GLU A 350 15.51 31.00 74.64
N LEU A 351 14.51 30.32 75.21
CA LEU A 351 14.09 30.45 76.62
C LEU A 351 15.07 29.80 77.62
N LYS A 352 15.90 28.83 77.18
CA LYS A 352 16.98 28.25 77.99
C LYS A 352 18.22 29.14 78.00
N ASP A 353 18.46 29.85 76.91
CA ASP A 353 19.64 30.71 76.74
C ASP A 353 19.51 32.05 77.50
N SER A 354 18.32 32.44 77.95
CA SER A 354 18.11 33.61 78.82
C SER A 354 18.58 33.36 80.26
N LYS A 355 19.82 33.75 80.57
CA LYS A 355 20.43 33.60 81.91
C LYS A 355 19.99 34.73 82.87
N GLY A 356 19.73 34.38 84.14
CA GLY A 356 19.57 35.37 85.24
C GLY A 356 18.14 35.74 85.65
N VAL A 357 17.11 35.18 85.02
CA VAL A 357 15.69 35.47 85.31
C VAL A 357 15.16 34.63 86.49
N ARG A 358 14.61 35.26 87.52
CA ARG A 358 13.84 34.54 88.57
C ARG A 358 12.39 34.44 88.14
N LEU A 359 11.98 33.24 87.75
CA LEU A 359 10.59 32.96 87.42
C LEU A 359 9.74 33.00 88.70
N ALA A 360 8.64 33.75 88.67
CA ALA A 360 7.60 33.61 89.67
C ALA A 360 7.08 32.15 89.67
N PRO A 361 6.67 31.57 90.82
CA PRO A 361 6.28 30.17 90.91
C PRO A 361 5.26 29.74 89.83
N ALA A 362 4.26 30.57 89.56
CA ALA A 362 3.25 30.32 88.53
C ALA A 362 3.82 30.27 87.10
N LEU A 363 4.75 31.17 86.75
CA LEU A 363 5.38 31.18 85.43
C LEU A 363 6.39 30.02 85.28
N ALA A 364 7.06 29.65 86.37
CA ALA A 364 7.95 28.49 86.41
C ALA A 364 7.19 27.18 86.17
N GLU A 365 6.03 27.02 86.82
CA GLU A 365 5.13 25.88 86.59
C GLU A 365 4.58 25.87 85.17
N ARG A 366 4.16 27.02 84.64
CA ARG A 366 3.67 27.18 83.27
C ARG A 366 4.72 26.78 82.22
N LEU A 367 5.95 27.29 82.34
CA LEU A 367 7.06 26.92 81.46
C LEU A 367 7.47 25.45 81.64
N ALA A 368 7.45 24.91 82.87
CA ALA A 368 7.71 23.50 83.13
C ALA A 368 6.65 22.60 82.47
N HIS A 369 5.38 23.01 82.50
CA HIS A 369 4.29 22.32 81.82
C HIS A 369 4.46 22.36 80.29
N ALA A 370 4.73 23.53 79.71
CA ALA A 370 4.98 23.66 78.28
C ALA A 370 6.21 22.82 77.81
N ARG A 371 7.27 22.76 78.61
CA ARG A 371 8.44 21.89 78.35
C ARG A 371 8.14 20.41 78.49
N ALA A 372 7.33 20.03 79.48
CA ALA A 372 6.89 18.65 79.66
C ALA A 372 6.03 18.21 78.46
N GLU A 373 5.16 19.09 77.96
CA GLU A 373 4.32 18.82 76.79
C GLU A 373 5.13 18.79 75.48
N LEU A 374 6.08 19.72 75.28
CA LEU A 374 7.05 19.65 74.18
C LEU A 374 7.81 18.32 74.19
N LYS A 375 8.32 17.92 75.35
CA LYS A 375 9.02 16.64 75.50
C LYS A 375 8.10 15.47 75.16
N ARG A 376 6.89 15.43 75.74
CA ARG A 376 5.88 14.38 75.49
C ARG A 376 5.57 14.27 74.00
N LEU A 377 5.21 15.36 73.35
CA LEU A 377 4.87 15.37 71.92
C LEU A 377 6.07 15.04 71.04
N SER A 378 7.29 15.45 71.41
CA SER A 378 8.52 15.08 70.69
C SER A 378 8.85 13.59 70.83
N ASP A 379 8.65 12.99 72.01
CA ASP A 379 8.82 11.56 72.26
C ASP A 379 7.79 10.75 71.47
N TRP A 380 6.54 11.25 71.39
CA TRP A 380 5.47 10.69 70.55
C TRP A 380 5.77 10.79 69.06
N ALA A 381 6.26 11.94 68.58
CA ALA A 381 6.65 12.13 67.18
C ALA A 381 7.83 11.23 66.79
N ARG A 382 8.80 11.04 67.71
CA ARG A 382 9.94 10.13 67.54
C ARG A 382 9.49 8.67 67.55
N TRP A 383 8.59 8.29 68.46
CA TRP A 383 8.00 6.96 68.50
C TRP A 383 7.22 6.65 67.21
N GLY A 384 6.29 7.53 66.81
CA GLY A 384 5.51 7.40 65.57
C GLY A 384 6.40 7.35 64.33
N GLY A 385 7.41 8.20 64.26
CA GLY A 385 8.41 8.16 63.18
C GLY A 385 9.21 6.86 63.15
N ASN A 386 9.55 6.28 64.32
CA ASN A 386 10.23 4.98 64.38
C ASN A 386 9.33 3.81 63.96
N VAL A 387 8.04 3.84 64.31
CA VAL A 387 7.06 2.86 63.81
C VAL A 387 6.95 2.94 62.28
N SER A 388 6.83 4.14 61.72
CA SER A 388 6.81 4.33 60.25
C SER A 388 8.12 3.90 59.59
N ARG A 389 9.27 4.06 60.25
CA ARG A 389 10.57 3.54 59.76
C ARG A 389 10.61 2.02 59.74
N GLU A 390 10.09 1.35 60.76
CA GLU A 390 10.00 -0.12 60.78
C GLU A 390 9.09 -0.65 59.68
N GLU A 391 7.96 0.03 59.42
CA GLU A 391 7.08 -0.29 58.29
C GLU A 391 7.78 -0.07 56.95
N LEU A 392 8.56 1.01 56.83
CA LEU A 392 9.34 1.30 55.62
C LEU A 392 10.43 0.25 55.37
N ILE A 393 11.10 -0.24 56.42
CA ILE A 393 12.05 -1.35 56.35
C ILE A 393 11.35 -2.61 55.84
N LYS A 394 10.21 -2.99 56.42
CA LYS A 394 9.42 -4.15 55.97
C LYS A 394 8.98 -4.01 54.50
N ALA A 395 8.55 -2.81 54.10
CA ALA A 395 8.15 -2.56 52.73
C ALA A 395 9.32 -2.74 51.75
N VAL A 396 10.55 -2.31 52.13
CA VAL A 396 11.76 -2.54 51.34
C VAL A 396 12.14 -4.02 51.28
N GLU A 397 12.08 -4.73 52.41
CA GLU A 397 12.36 -6.18 52.48
C GLU A 397 11.39 -7.00 51.60
N GLN A 398 10.17 -6.52 51.40
CA GLN A 398 9.17 -7.14 50.52
C GLN A 398 9.35 -6.76 49.03
N LEU A 399 10.20 -5.80 48.65
CA LEU A 399 10.37 -5.44 47.24
C LEU A 399 10.96 -6.58 46.41
N SER A 400 11.79 -7.44 47.00
CA SER A 400 12.38 -8.59 46.31
C SER A 400 11.36 -9.68 45.97
N THR A 401 10.21 -9.73 46.65
CA THR A 401 9.15 -10.73 46.37
C THR A 401 8.15 -10.27 45.32
N GLN A 402 8.12 -8.98 44.98
CA GLN A 402 7.14 -8.38 44.07
C GLN A 402 7.46 -8.56 42.56
N SER A 403 8.52 -9.30 42.20
CA SER A 403 8.91 -9.60 40.80
C SER A 403 8.85 -8.39 39.86
N LEU A 404 9.39 -7.24 40.30
CA LEU A 404 9.34 -5.97 39.56
C LEU A 404 10.40 -5.90 38.46
N ALA A 405 10.14 -5.11 37.42
CA ALA A 405 11.17 -4.77 36.43
C ALA A 405 12.31 -3.97 37.09
N MET A 406 13.56 -4.18 36.63
CA MET A 406 14.75 -3.62 37.30
C MET A 406 14.74 -2.08 37.41
N SER A 407 14.17 -1.38 36.44
CA SER A 407 14.01 0.08 36.45
C SER A 407 12.97 0.56 37.46
N GLU A 408 11.87 -0.16 37.62
CA GLU A 408 10.82 0.13 38.59
C GLU A 408 11.30 -0.19 40.01
N LEU A 409 12.01 -1.30 40.18
CA LEU A 409 12.64 -1.67 41.43
C LEU A 409 13.63 -0.59 41.90
N ALA A 410 14.48 -0.07 41.01
CA ALA A 410 15.39 1.04 41.30
C ALA A 410 14.66 2.32 41.74
N LYS A 411 13.58 2.70 41.03
CA LYS A 411 12.76 3.86 41.39
C LYS A 411 12.08 3.69 42.74
N LYS A 412 11.52 2.50 43.03
CA LYS A 412 10.88 2.22 44.31
C LYS A 412 11.89 2.32 45.46
N VAL A 413 13.08 1.72 45.34
CA VAL A 413 14.14 1.86 46.35
C VAL A 413 14.52 3.33 46.56
N GLY A 414 14.65 4.11 45.48
CA GLY A 414 14.89 5.57 45.56
C GLY A 414 13.79 6.31 46.34
N SER A 415 12.52 6.05 46.02
CA SER A 415 11.37 6.64 46.72
C SER A 415 11.33 6.24 48.20
N MET A 416 11.70 5.01 48.56
CA MET A 416 11.81 4.60 49.97
C MET A 416 12.90 5.39 50.70
N ARG A 417 14.06 5.66 50.07
CA ARG A 417 15.12 6.50 50.65
C ARG A 417 14.66 7.97 50.82
N GLU A 418 13.89 8.51 49.88
CA GLU A 418 13.29 9.84 50.01
C GLU A 418 12.28 9.91 51.17
N ARG A 419 11.42 8.90 51.31
CA ARG A 419 10.46 8.78 52.43
C ARG A 419 11.18 8.68 53.77
N TRP A 420 12.28 7.91 53.84
CA TRP A 420 13.12 7.87 55.04
C TRP A 420 13.66 9.27 55.39
N LYS A 421 14.19 9.99 54.40
CA LYS A 421 14.70 11.36 54.60
C LYS A 421 13.61 12.32 55.08
N ALA A 422 12.39 12.20 54.55
CA ALA A 422 11.24 12.98 55.02
C ALA A 422 10.89 12.66 56.49
N LEU A 423 10.96 11.39 56.90
CA LEU A 423 10.77 11.01 58.31
C LEU A 423 11.88 11.57 59.22
N ASP A 424 13.12 11.65 58.76
CA ASP A 424 14.21 12.29 59.52
C ASP A 424 13.98 13.79 59.72
N THR A 425 13.38 14.47 58.74
CA THR A 425 13.02 15.90 58.89
C THR A 425 11.83 16.15 59.83
N LEU A 426 10.88 15.21 59.92
CA LEU A 426 9.64 15.39 60.67
C LEU A 426 9.71 14.83 62.11
N SER A 427 10.40 13.72 62.31
CA SER A 427 10.44 12.96 63.57
C SER A 427 11.83 12.92 64.22
N GLY A 428 12.77 13.72 63.71
CA GLY A 428 14.17 13.75 64.13
C GLY A 428 14.96 12.51 63.70
N ALA A 429 16.28 12.53 63.93
CA ALA A 429 17.17 11.48 63.44
C ALA A 429 16.84 10.09 63.99
N ALA A 430 16.79 9.11 63.07
CA ALA A 430 16.56 7.71 63.39
C ALA A 430 17.63 7.11 64.33
N PRO A 431 17.28 6.08 65.13
CA PRO A 431 18.26 5.23 65.80
C PRO A 431 19.21 4.57 64.78
N LYS A 432 20.51 4.50 65.11
CA LYS A 432 21.55 3.92 64.25
C LYS A 432 21.19 2.50 63.76
N SER A 433 20.64 1.67 64.63
CA SER A 433 20.24 0.29 64.31
C SER A 433 19.12 0.20 63.27
N LEU A 434 18.13 1.12 63.30
CA LEU A 434 17.06 1.14 62.31
C LEU A 434 17.58 1.62 60.95
N TRP A 435 18.47 2.62 60.94
CA TRP A 435 19.10 3.08 59.71
C TRP A 435 19.97 2.00 59.06
N GLU A 436 20.80 1.30 59.83
CA GLU A 436 21.64 0.21 59.31
C GLU A 436 20.81 -0.92 58.69
N ARG A 437 19.69 -1.29 59.33
CA ARG A 437 18.75 -2.28 58.79
C ARG A 437 18.09 -1.79 57.51
N PHE A 438 17.63 -0.54 57.47
CA PHE A 438 17.02 0.06 56.30
C PHE A 438 17.99 0.13 55.12
N ASP A 439 19.21 0.62 55.35
CA ASP A 439 20.23 0.75 54.31
C ASP A 439 20.68 -0.61 53.78
N ALA A 440 20.82 -1.62 54.66
CA ALA A 440 21.08 -2.99 54.26
C ALA A 440 19.93 -3.57 53.40
N ALA A 441 18.67 -3.36 53.81
CA ALA A 441 17.51 -3.79 53.04
C ALA A 441 17.42 -3.10 51.67
N CYS A 442 17.67 -1.78 51.60
CA CYS A 442 17.70 -1.03 50.35
C CYS A 442 18.84 -1.49 49.44
N SER A 443 20.02 -1.77 50.01
CA SER A 443 21.19 -2.26 49.27
C SER A 443 20.94 -3.65 48.70
N ALA A 444 20.37 -4.56 49.50
CA ALA A 444 20.00 -5.90 49.06
C ALA A 444 18.91 -5.85 47.96
N ALA A 445 17.87 -5.02 48.13
CA ALA A 445 16.82 -4.86 47.14
C ALA A 445 17.35 -4.28 45.83
N TYR A 446 18.30 -3.33 45.86
CA TYR A 446 18.86 -2.67 44.68
C TYR A 446 19.93 -3.49 43.94
N ALA A 447 20.58 -4.47 44.60
CA ALA A 447 21.69 -5.23 44.03
C ALA A 447 21.39 -5.89 42.66
N PRO A 448 20.21 -6.51 42.42
CA PRO A 448 19.88 -7.06 41.10
C PRO A 448 19.76 -5.99 40.01
N ALA A 449 19.18 -4.84 40.32
CA ALA A 449 19.07 -3.73 39.38
C ALA A 449 20.45 -3.14 39.06
N ALA A 450 21.33 -3.02 40.06
CA ALA A 450 22.71 -2.59 39.87
C ALA A 450 23.48 -3.54 38.93
N ALA A 451 23.36 -4.85 39.13
CA ALA A 451 23.98 -5.86 38.26
C ALA A 451 23.45 -5.79 36.82
N HIS A 452 22.13 -5.64 36.65
CA HIS A 452 21.50 -5.49 35.34
C HIS A 452 21.96 -4.21 34.60
N PHE A 453 22.01 -3.06 35.29
CA PHE A 453 22.50 -1.82 34.69
C PHE A 453 23.99 -1.86 34.37
N LYS A 454 24.78 -2.58 35.17
CA LYS A 454 26.20 -2.86 34.87
C LYS A 454 26.32 -3.70 33.59
N HIS A 455 25.57 -4.79 33.47
CA HIS A 455 25.56 -5.62 32.25
C HIS A 455 25.15 -4.81 31.01
N LEU A 456 24.07 -4.02 31.10
CA LEU A 456 23.65 -3.13 30.01
C LEU A 456 24.70 -2.05 29.67
N ALA A 457 25.48 -1.59 30.66
CA ALA A 457 26.58 -0.66 30.40
C ALA A 457 27.73 -1.37 29.68
N GLU A 458 28.11 -2.57 30.12
CA GLU A 458 29.13 -3.41 29.48
C GLU A 458 28.74 -3.77 28.04
N GLU A 459 27.48 -4.14 27.78
CA GLU A 459 26.97 -4.37 26.43
C GLU A 459 27.06 -3.11 25.55
N ARG A 460 26.69 -1.93 26.07
CA ARG A 460 26.82 -0.67 25.35
C ARG A 460 28.28 -0.34 25.02
N HIS A 461 29.21 -0.60 25.95
CA HIS A 461 30.64 -0.45 25.71
C HIS A 461 31.17 -1.46 24.69
N ALA A 462 30.74 -2.73 24.76
CA ALA A 462 31.11 -3.75 23.78
C ALA A 462 30.58 -3.41 22.38
N ASN A 463 29.37 -2.86 22.28
CA ASN A 463 28.81 -2.38 21.01
C ASN A 463 29.61 -1.18 20.48
N ALA A 464 30.01 -0.22 21.34
CA ALA A 464 30.88 0.89 20.95
C ALA A 464 32.23 0.38 20.38
N ALA A 465 32.84 -0.61 21.02
CA ALA A 465 34.07 -1.23 20.52
C ALA A 465 33.87 -1.94 19.16
N LYS A 466 32.74 -2.64 18.97
CA LYS A 466 32.38 -3.21 17.66
C LYS A 466 32.21 -2.13 16.59
N ALA A 467 31.59 -1.00 16.93
CA ALA A 467 31.45 0.14 16.03
C ALA A 467 32.82 0.71 15.63
N GLU A 468 33.75 0.86 16.58
CA GLU A 468 35.12 1.28 16.28
C GLU A 468 35.85 0.31 15.34
N VAL A 469 35.64 -1.01 15.49
CA VAL A 469 36.17 -2.01 14.55
C VAL A 469 35.57 -1.85 13.16
N LEU A 470 34.25 -1.63 13.03
CA LEU A 470 33.61 -1.40 11.73
C LEU A 470 34.11 -0.12 11.06
N ILE A 471 34.34 0.94 11.81
CA ILE A 471 34.94 2.18 11.31
C ILE A 471 36.37 1.89 10.82
N ALA A 472 37.18 1.21 11.63
CA ALA A 472 38.55 0.86 11.25
C ALA A 472 38.60 0.01 9.98
N GLN A 473 37.67 -0.94 9.83
CA GLN A 473 37.50 -1.72 8.58
C GLN A 473 37.15 -0.80 7.40
N ALA A 474 36.18 0.10 7.55
CA ALA A 474 35.80 1.04 6.48
C ALA A 474 36.98 1.96 6.07
N VAL A 475 37.75 2.45 7.03
CA VAL A 475 38.95 3.28 6.79
C VAL A 475 40.04 2.48 6.09
N ALA A 476 40.30 1.25 6.52
CA ALA A 476 41.30 0.38 5.89
C ALA A 476 40.93 0.06 4.44
N GLU A 477 39.66 -0.25 4.17
CA GLU A 477 39.15 -0.41 2.79
C GLU A 477 39.31 0.88 1.98
N GLY A 478 39.11 2.05 2.61
CA GLY A 478 39.29 3.34 1.95
C GLY A 478 40.73 3.61 1.55
N ALA A 479 41.70 3.17 2.34
CA ALA A 479 43.12 3.30 2.01
C ALA A 479 43.51 2.50 0.76
N THR A 480 42.86 1.35 0.52
CA THR A 480 43.14 0.49 -0.65
C THR A 480 42.67 1.09 -1.98
N LEU A 481 41.79 2.11 -1.97
CA LEU A 481 41.29 2.76 -3.19
C LEU A 481 42.39 3.44 -4.03
N GLY A 482 43.54 3.75 -3.43
CA GLY A 482 44.70 4.35 -4.12
C GLY A 482 45.69 3.35 -4.71
N GLU A 483 45.58 2.06 -4.38
CA GLU A 483 46.59 1.04 -4.65
C GLU A 483 46.09 -0.01 -5.66
N GLY A 484 46.05 0.36 -6.94
CA GLY A 484 45.81 -0.58 -8.05
C GLY A 484 44.38 -0.61 -8.61
N ALA A 485 44.05 -1.68 -9.35
CA ALA A 485 42.75 -1.83 -9.99
C ALA A 485 41.68 -2.22 -8.97
N VAL A 486 40.73 -1.32 -8.70
CA VAL A 486 39.66 -1.51 -7.72
C VAL A 486 38.55 -2.40 -8.28
N ASP A 487 38.22 -3.49 -7.59
CA ASP A 487 37.00 -4.27 -7.84
C ASP A 487 35.78 -3.56 -7.24
N TRP A 488 35.10 -2.77 -8.08
CA TRP A 488 33.94 -1.98 -7.70
C TRP A 488 32.74 -2.82 -7.22
N LYS A 489 32.60 -4.05 -7.72
CA LYS A 489 31.54 -4.95 -7.28
C LYS A 489 31.82 -5.45 -5.86
N GLN A 490 33.06 -5.86 -5.59
CA GLN A 490 33.46 -6.25 -4.24
C GLN A 490 33.33 -5.08 -3.25
N MET A 491 33.76 -3.88 -3.66
CA MET A 491 33.60 -2.64 -2.88
C MET A 491 32.13 -2.36 -2.53
N ALA A 492 31.23 -2.45 -3.52
CA ALA A 492 29.79 -2.27 -3.28
C ALA A 492 29.25 -3.28 -2.27
N THR A 493 29.64 -4.55 -2.35
CA THR A 493 29.25 -5.59 -1.38
C THR A 493 29.78 -5.28 0.02
N LYS A 494 31.05 -4.86 0.14
CA LYS A 494 31.66 -4.47 1.43
C LYS A 494 30.92 -3.29 2.07
N VAL A 495 30.64 -2.24 1.30
CA VAL A 495 29.87 -1.07 1.77
C VAL A 495 28.49 -1.47 2.29
N GLN A 496 27.77 -2.35 1.58
CA GLN A 496 26.48 -2.86 2.05
C GLN A 496 26.62 -3.71 3.31
N GLY A 497 27.64 -4.57 3.39
CA GLY A 497 27.94 -5.39 4.56
C GLY A 497 28.23 -4.53 5.80
N LEU A 498 29.04 -3.48 5.66
CA LEU A 498 29.34 -2.52 6.74
C LEU A 498 28.08 -1.79 7.21
N ARG A 499 27.24 -1.31 6.28
CA ARG A 499 25.95 -0.66 6.61
C ARG A 499 25.02 -1.60 7.38
N LEU A 500 24.93 -2.86 6.93
CA LEU A 500 24.10 -3.86 7.58
C LEU A 500 24.63 -4.17 8.99
N ALA A 501 25.94 -4.40 9.13
CA ALA A 501 26.59 -4.64 10.42
C ALA A 501 26.39 -3.45 11.39
N TRP A 502 26.50 -2.21 10.90
CA TRP A 502 26.22 -1.01 11.68
C TRP A 502 24.76 -0.92 12.12
N SER A 503 23.81 -1.28 11.26
CA SER A 503 22.38 -1.26 11.58
C SER A 503 21.97 -2.30 12.63
N HIS A 504 22.69 -3.42 12.68
CA HIS A 504 22.50 -4.47 13.68
C HIS A 504 23.31 -4.24 14.96
N LEU A 505 24.02 -3.13 15.05
CA LEU A 505 24.75 -2.77 16.24
C LEU A 505 23.75 -2.40 17.34
N GLY A 506 23.91 -3.01 18.51
CA GLY A 506 23.02 -2.78 19.64
C GLY A 506 23.12 -1.35 20.19
N ALA A 507 22.45 -1.09 21.31
CA ALA A 507 22.53 0.23 21.95
C ALA A 507 23.99 0.61 22.26
N ILE A 508 24.31 1.89 22.09
CA ILE A 508 25.58 2.52 22.47
C ILE A 508 25.26 3.67 23.43
N ASP A 509 26.22 4.08 24.25
CA ASP A 509 26.08 5.28 25.07
C ASP A 509 25.83 6.53 24.21
N ARG A 510 24.99 7.44 24.71
CA ARG A 510 24.59 8.66 23.99
C ARG A 510 25.79 9.56 23.68
N LYS A 511 26.81 9.58 24.56
CA LYS A 511 28.01 10.41 24.36
C LYS A 511 28.84 9.91 23.18
N ASP A 512 29.02 8.60 23.06
CA ASP A 512 29.82 7.98 21.99
C ASP A 512 29.04 7.87 20.68
N LYS A 513 27.73 7.63 20.74
CA LYS A 513 26.89 7.39 19.57
C LYS A 513 27.06 8.47 18.50
N LYS A 514 26.96 9.76 18.87
CA LYS A 514 27.08 10.87 17.90
C LYS A 514 28.46 10.90 17.23
N ARG A 515 29.53 10.67 18.01
CA ARG A 515 30.92 10.64 17.51
C ARG A 515 31.13 9.47 16.56
N LEU A 516 30.66 8.27 16.94
CA LEU A 516 30.81 7.04 16.17
C LEU A 516 29.94 7.06 14.89
N ASP A 517 28.70 7.52 14.97
CA ASP A 517 27.83 7.68 13.78
C ASP A 517 28.47 8.64 12.76
N GLN A 518 29.04 9.76 13.22
CA GLN A 518 29.74 10.70 12.35
C GLN A 518 31.00 10.07 11.73
N ALA A 519 31.86 9.45 12.54
CA ALA A 519 33.08 8.81 12.06
C ALA A 519 32.80 7.67 11.05
N PHE A 520 31.76 6.89 11.29
CA PHE A 520 31.33 5.84 10.35
C PHE A 520 30.76 6.42 9.07
N THR A 521 29.96 7.49 9.16
CA THR A 521 29.45 8.20 7.99
C THR A 521 30.59 8.77 7.15
N ASP A 522 31.58 9.41 7.78
CA ASP A 522 32.75 9.95 7.10
C ASP A 522 33.56 8.85 6.42
N ALA A 523 33.84 7.74 7.13
CA ALA A 523 34.55 6.60 6.56
C ALA A 523 33.79 5.94 5.39
N LEU A 524 32.47 5.78 5.51
CA LEU A 524 31.64 5.26 4.42
C LEU A 524 31.59 6.21 3.23
N ASN A 525 31.54 7.53 3.44
CA ASN A 525 31.51 8.50 2.35
C ASN A 525 32.78 8.43 1.50
N VAL A 526 33.94 8.16 2.10
CA VAL A 526 35.20 7.93 1.37
C VAL A 526 35.08 6.75 0.41
N LEU A 527 34.40 5.66 0.82
CA LEU A 527 34.16 4.50 -0.05
C LEU A 527 33.08 4.75 -1.10
N GLN A 528 32.04 5.49 -0.73
CA GLN A 528 30.85 5.65 -1.55
C GLN A 528 31.00 6.69 -2.65
N ALA A 529 31.68 7.82 -2.40
CA ALA A 529 31.87 8.86 -3.40
C ALA A 529 32.49 8.34 -4.73
N PRO A 530 33.61 7.58 -4.72
CA PRO A 530 34.16 7.02 -5.94
C PRO A 530 33.25 5.94 -6.54
N LEU A 531 32.58 5.12 -5.72
CA LEU A 531 31.63 4.13 -6.20
C LEU A 531 30.44 4.77 -6.93
N GLU A 532 29.90 5.87 -6.40
CA GLU A 532 28.82 6.64 -7.02
C GLU A 532 29.29 7.31 -8.32
N GLN A 533 30.51 7.83 -8.36
CA GLN A 533 31.10 8.38 -9.58
C GLN A 533 31.22 7.30 -10.66
N GLN A 534 31.67 6.09 -10.31
CA GLN A 534 31.74 4.97 -11.24
C GLN A 534 30.36 4.51 -11.71
N ARG A 535 29.37 4.45 -10.81
CA ARG A 535 27.98 4.16 -11.20
C ARG A 535 27.42 5.18 -12.18
N LYS A 536 27.72 6.47 -12.01
CA LYS A 536 27.34 7.51 -12.98
C LYS A 536 28.01 7.29 -14.35
N GLY A 537 29.29 6.94 -14.36
CA GLY A 537 30.00 6.55 -15.58
C GLY A 537 29.34 5.37 -16.29
N GLU A 538 29.01 4.31 -15.55
CA GLU A 538 28.33 3.12 -16.07
C GLU A 538 26.91 3.41 -16.60
N VAL A 539 26.17 4.32 -15.96
CA VAL A 539 24.89 4.81 -16.51
C VAL A 539 25.13 5.44 -17.88
N SER A 540 26.11 6.34 -18.01
CA SER A 540 26.44 7.00 -19.28
C SER A 540 26.82 6.00 -20.36
N VAL A 541 27.66 5.01 -20.03
CA VAL A 541 28.07 3.96 -21.00
C VAL A 541 26.86 3.16 -21.48
N ARG A 542 25.94 2.80 -20.59
CA ARG A 542 24.71 2.08 -20.96
C ARG A 542 23.76 2.94 -21.79
N GLU A 543 23.68 4.25 -21.51
CA GLU A 543 22.94 5.18 -22.36
C GLU A 543 23.56 5.29 -23.77
N ASP A 544 24.88 5.30 -23.88
CA ASP A 544 25.58 5.27 -25.17
C ASP A 544 25.31 3.96 -25.93
N LEU A 545 25.24 2.81 -25.25
CA LEU A 545 24.85 1.55 -25.87
C LEU A 545 23.41 1.61 -26.42
N ILE A 546 22.48 2.21 -25.69
CA ILE A 546 21.09 2.43 -26.16
C ILE A 546 21.10 3.33 -27.40
N ALA A 547 21.87 4.42 -27.37
CA ALA A 547 21.99 5.33 -28.51
C ALA A 547 22.59 4.64 -29.73
N LYS A 548 23.64 3.82 -29.56
CA LYS A 548 24.25 3.01 -30.61
C LYS A 548 23.24 2.04 -31.23
N VAL A 549 22.44 1.33 -30.42
CA VAL A 549 21.37 0.44 -30.91
C VAL A 549 20.32 1.24 -31.69
N ALA A 550 19.89 2.39 -31.16
CA ALA A 550 18.89 3.24 -31.81
C ALA A 550 19.36 3.82 -33.17
N ALA A 551 20.67 4.02 -33.33
CA ALA A 551 21.29 4.50 -34.57
C ALA A 551 21.51 3.39 -35.62
N LEU A 552 21.29 2.11 -35.29
CA LEU A 552 21.48 1.02 -36.23
C LEU A 552 20.49 1.10 -37.39
N ASN A 553 21.00 0.95 -38.61
CA ASN A 553 20.17 0.82 -39.80
C ASN A 553 19.62 -0.60 -39.92
N PRO A 554 18.30 -0.84 -39.84
CA PRO A 554 17.74 -2.19 -39.94
C PRO A 554 17.98 -2.89 -41.28
N GLY A 555 18.21 -2.12 -42.35
CA GLY A 555 18.43 -2.63 -43.71
C GLY A 555 19.84 -3.15 -43.99
N ASP A 556 20.82 -2.87 -43.13
CA ASP A 556 22.20 -3.29 -43.34
C ASP A 556 22.40 -4.79 -43.01
N ARG A 557 23.31 -5.43 -43.74
CA ARG A 557 23.64 -6.86 -43.64
C ARG A 557 24.20 -7.20 -42.26
N HIS A 558 25.06 -6.34 -41.71
CA HIS A 558 25.77 -6.60 -40.46
C HIS A 558 25.03 -6.16 -39.20
N THR A 559 23.83 -5.57 -39.33
CA THR A 559 23.08 -5.03 -38.19
C THR A 559 22.80 -6.05 -37.09
N LEU A 560 22.54 -7.31 -37.43
CA LEU A 560 22.29 -8.36 -36.42
C LEU A 560 23.56 -8.72 -35.64
N ASP A 561 24.71 -8.77 -36.32
CA ASP A 561 26.00 -9.05 -35.69
C ASP A 561 26.40 -7.90 -34.76
N THR A 562 26.24 -6.65 -35.22
CA THR A 562 26.47 -5.46 -34.41
C THR A 562 25.53 -5.39 -33.21
N LEU A 563 24.24 -5.71 -33.41
CA LEU A 563 23.25 -5.75 -32.33
C LEU A 563 23.64 -6.79 -31.27
N LYS A 564 24.09 -7.97 -31.69
CA LYS A 564 24.57 -9.02 -30.78
C LYS A 564 25.80 -8.56 -29.99
N SER A 565 26.78 -7.93 -30.64
CA SER A 565 27.95 -7.38 -29.96
C SER A 565 27.57 -6.31 -28.93
N LEU A 566 26.60 -5.44 -29.23
CA LEU A 566 26.11 -4.43 -28.28
C LEU A 566 25.36 -5.07 -27.09
N GLN A 567 24.64 -6.18 -27.30
CA GLN A 567 24.02 -6.95 -26.22
C GLN A 567 25.04 -7.63 -25.31
N GLU A 568 26.14 -8.15 -25.87
CA GLU A 568 27.25 -8.73 -25.11
C GLU A 568 27.96 -7.66 -24.27
N GLN A 569 28.27 -6.48 -24.86
CA GLN A 569 28.83 -5.33 -24.14
C GLN A 569 27.91 -4.88 -22.99
N TRP A 570 26.59 -4.83 -23.22
CA TRP A 570 25.63 -4.52 -22.16
C TRP A 570 25.75 -5.48 -20.98
N GLN A 571 25.83 -6.78 -21.24
CA GLN A 571 25.94 -7.80 -20.19
C GLN A 571 27.27 -7.70 -19.43
N GLU A 572 28.36 -7.39 -20.13
CA GLU A 572 29.68 -7.17 -19.53
C GLU A 572 29.66 -6.00 -18.55
N HIS A 573 29.16 -4.84 -18.98
CA HIS A 573 28.99 -3.66 -18.13
C HIS A 573 28.04 -3.90 -16.95
N ALA A 574 26.91 -4.58 -17.19
CA ALA A 574 25.96 -4.97 -16.13
C ALA A 574 26.60 -5.89 -15.08
N ARG A 575 27.49 -6.80 -15.49
CA ARG A 575 28.18 -7.73 -14.58
C ARG A 575 29.33 -7.05 -13.82
N ALA A 576 30.05 -6.15 -14.47
CA ALA A 576 31.20 -5.43 -13.91
C ALA A 576 30.78 -4.56 -12.72
N LEU A 577 29.69 -3.79 -12.87
CA LEU A 577 29.18 -2.94 -11.79
C LEU A 577 27.64 -2.93 -11.76
N PRO A 578 27.02 -3.66 -10.83
CA PRO A 578 25.58 -3.59 -10.63
C PRO A 578 25.13 -2.18 -10.22
N LEU A 579 24.15 -1.63 -10.92
CA LEU A 579 23.52 -0.35 -10.57
C LEU A 579 22.36 -0.57 -9.59
N GLU A 580 21.75 0.52 -9.14
CA GLU A 580 20.53 0.44 -8.35
C GLU A 580 19.40 -0.20 -9.18
N ARG A 581 18.69 -1.16 -8.60
CA ARG A 581 17.67 -1.98 -9.29
C ARG A 581 16.71 -1.16 -10.16
N LYS A 582 16.24 -0.02 -9.66
CA LYS A 582 15.30 0.85 -10.38
C LYS A 582 15.93 1.50 -11.61
N SER A 583 17.16 2.02 -11.47
CA SER A 583 17.91 2.63 -12.58
C SER A 583 18.29 1.58 -13.64
N GLU A 584 18.78 0.43 -13.20
CA GLU A 584 19.14 -0.74 -14.01
C GLU A 584 17.93 -1.20 -14.84
N GLN A 585 16.77 -1.36 -14.21
CA GLN A 585 15.55 -1.80 -14.88
C GLN A 585 15.06 -0.78 -15.92
N ALA A 586 15.14 0.52 -15.61
CA ALA A 586 14.75 1.58 -16.54
C ALA A 586 15.66 1.61 -17.78
N LEU A 587 16.98 1.51 -17.57
CA LEU A 587 17.97 1.43 -18.64
C LEU A 587 17.76 0.17 -19.50
N TRP A 588 17.56 -0.99 -18.86
CA TRP A 588 17.31 -2.25 -19.57
C TRP A 588 16.03 -2.22 -20.42
N GLN A 589 14.94 -1.66 -19.90
CA GLN A 589 13.69 -1.50 -20.66
C GLN A 589 13.91 -0.65 -21.92
N ARG A 590 14.65 0.47 -21.79
CA ARG A 590 15.00 1.34 -22.94
C ARG A 590 15.88 0.62 -23.95
N PHE A 591 16.90 -0.10 -23.49
CA PHE A 591 17.79 -0.89 -24.34
C PHE A 591 17.05 -1.99 -25.09
N ARG A 592 16.19 -2.74 -24.39
CA ARG A 592 15.35 -3.77 -25.00
C ARG A 592 14.38 -3.18 -26.01
N ALA A 593 13.72 -2.07 -25.70
CA ALA A 593 12.84 -1.39 -26.63
C ALA A 593 13.57 -0.93 -27.90
N ALA A 594 14.82 -0.44 -27.76
CA ALA A 594 15.66 -0.10 -28.91
C ALA A 594 16.02 -1.34 -29.76
N CYS A 595 16.35 -2.47 -29.13
CA CYS A 595 16.58 -3.74 -29.82
C CYS A 595 15.32 -4.21 -30.57
N ASP A 596 14.17 -4.21 -29.90
CA ASP A 596 12.89 -4.66 -30.45
C ASP A 596 12.48 -3.78 -31.64
N ALA A 597 12.74 -2.48 -31.60
CA ALA A 597 12.48 -1.56 -32.71
C ALA A 597 13.29 -1.89 -33.98
N VAL A 598 14.56 -2.32 -33.83
CA VAL A 598 15.38 -2.76 -34.97
C VAL A 598 14.78 -4.02 -35.61
N PHE A 599 14.38 -5.01 -34.81
CA PHE A 599 13.75 -6.23 -35.32
C PHE A 599 12.38 -5.95 -35.96
N ALA A 600 11.57 -5.08 -35.35
CA ALA A 600 10.25 -4.70 -35.87
C ALA A 600 10.36 -4.05 -37.25
N LYS A 601 11.24 -3.05 -37.41
CA LYS A 601 11.48 -2.40 -38.72
C LYS A 601 11.98 -3.39 -39.77
N ARG A 602 12.84 -4.33 -39.39
CA ARG A 602 13.36 -5.34 -40.32
C ARG A 602 12.28 -6.32 -40.76
N LYS A 603 11.41 -6.73 -39.83
CA LYS A 603 10.24 -7.57 -40.11
C LYS A 603 9.23 -6.85 -41.01
N GLU A 604 8.98 -5.57 -40.76
CA GLU A 604 8.15 -4.73 -41.61
C GLU A 604 8.69 -4.62 -43.05
N SER A 605 10.00 -4.35 -43.21
CA SER A 605 10.66 -4.34 -44.52
C SER A 605 10.57 -5.69 -45.24
N ALA A 606 10.76 -6.80 -44.52
CA ALA A 606 10.59 -8.14 -45.08
C ALA A 606 9.15 -8.42 -45.52
N HIS A 607 8.16 -8.03 -44.70
CA HIS A 607 6.75 -8.18 -45.04
C HIS A 607 6.33 -7.31 -46.24
N ALA A 608 6.84 -6.08 -46.34
CA ALA A 608 6.61 -5.20 -47.48
C ALA A 608 7.17 -5.83 -48.77
N ALA A 609 8.40 -6.34 -48.73
CA ALA A 609 9.01 -7.03 -49.86
C ALA A 609 8.28 -8.33 -50.25
N ASP A 610 7.75 -9.08 -49.27
CA ASP A 610 6.89 -10.25 -49.53
C ASP A 610 5.54 -9.86 -50.14
N ALA A 611 4.93 -8.77 -49.68
CA ALA A 611 3.68 -8.26 -50.23
C ALA A 611 3.86 -7.79 -51.68
N GLU A 612 4.95 -7.07 -51.98
CA GLU A 612 5.32 -6.66 -53.33
C GLU A 612 5.51 -7.87 -54.26
N ARG A 613 6.26 -8.89 -53.82
CA ARG A 613 6.41 -10.16 -54.56
C ARG A 613 5.06 -10.84 -54.82
N ARG A 614 4.16 -10.90 -53.83
CA ARG A 614 2.80 -11.44 -54.02
C ARG A 614 1.96 -10.63 -55.00
N ALA A 615 2.06 -9.30 -54.99
CA ALA A 615 1.40 -8.45 -55.97
C ALA A 615 1.91 -8.73 -57.39
N HIS A 616 3.23 -8.87 -57.56
CA HIS A 616 3.82 -9.31 -58.83
C HIS A 616 3.31 -10.69 -59.27
N GLN A 617 3.17 -11.64 -58.34
CA GLN A 617 2.60 -12.95 -58.65
C GLN A 617 1.17 -12.83 -59.19
N HIS A 618 0.30 -12.09 -58.52
CA HIS A 618 -1.08 -11.90 -58.98
C HIS A 618 -1.15 -11.23 -60.35
N ALA A 619 -0.30 -10.23 -60.61
CA ALA A 619 -0.23 -9.59 -61.92
C ALA A 619 0.21 -10.58 -63.02
N LYS A 620 1.22 -11.41 -62.76
CA LYS A 620 1.67 -12.45 -63.70
C LYS A 620 0.62 -13.55 -63.91
N GLU A 621 -0.11 -13.95 -62.87
CA GLU A 621 -1.19 -14.93 -62.96
C GLU A 621 -2.39 -14.39 -63.77
N ALA A 622 -2.77 -13.12 -63.56
CA ALA A 622 -3.81 -12.45 -64.34
C ALA A 622 -3.44 -12.32 -65.83
N LEU A 623 -2.16 -12.08 -66.11
CA LEU A 623 -1.65 -12.08 -67.49
C LEU A 623 -1.74 -13.46 -68.15
N CYS A 624 -1.41 -14.53 -67.42
CA CYS A 624 -1.60 -15.90 -67.90
C CYS A 624 -3.07 -16.19 -68.20
N GLU A 625 -3.97 -15.79 -67.30
CA GLU A 625 -5.41 -15.98 -67.48
C GLU A 625 -5.95 -15.24 -68.72
N ARG A 626 -5.52 -14.00 -68.96
CA ARG A 626 -5.86 -13.24 -70.18
C ARG A 626 -5.43 -13.99 -71.45
N LEU A 627 -4.24 -14.59 -71.46
CA LEU A 627 -3.74 -15.36 -72.59
C LEU A 627 -4.52 -16.68 -72.79
N GLU A 628 -4.84 -17.37 -71.70
CA GLU A 628 -5.65 -18.61 -71.71
C GLU A 628 -7.06 -18.35 -72.25
N GLN A 629 -7.71 -17.27 -71.81
CA GLN A 629 -9.04 -16.87 -72.29
C GLN A 629 -9.02 -16.51 -73.78
N ALA A 630 -8.00 -15.78 -74.23
CA ALA A 630 -7.85 -15.45 -75.65
C ALA A 630 -7.62 -16.69 -76.53
N ALA A 631 -6.91 -17.71 -76.03
CA ALA A 631 -6.74 -18.98 -76.72
C ALA A 631 -8.09 -19.72 -76.87
N ALA A 632 -8.95 -19.68 -75.85
CA ALA A 632 -10.26 -20.31 -75.86
C ALA A 632 -11.29 -19.58 -76.74
N ALA A 633 -11.23 -18.24 -76.83
CA ALA A 633 -12.21 -17.41 -77.55
C ALA A 633 -12.08 -17.46 -79.09
N ALA A 634 -11.07 -18.15 -79.63
CA ALA A 634 -10.86 -18.36 -81.07
C ALA A 634 -10.73 -17.09 -81.94
N ASP A 635 -10.41 -15.93 -81.36
CA ASP A 635 -10.16 -14.71 -82.13
C ASP A 635 -8.72 -14.66 -82.66
N ALA A 636 -8.51 -15.27 -83.83
CA ALA A 636 -7.22 -15.28 -84.50
C ALA A 636 -6.77 -13.88 -84.97
N SER A 637 -7.67 -12.90 -85.06
CA SER A 637 -7.37 -11.57 -85.61
C SER A 637 -6.60 -10.68 -84.63
N SER A 638 -6.84 -10.82 -83.33
CA SER A 638 -6.22 -10.01 -82.27
C SER A 638 -5.10 -10.72 -81.50
N ALA A 639 -5.03 -12.05 -81.58
CA ALA A 639 -4.09 -12.88 -80.80
C ALA A 639 -2.60 -12.52 -81.01
N GLY A 640 -2.18 -12.13 -82.22
CA GLY A 640 -0.79 -11.74 -82.49
C GLY A 640 -0.38 -10.38 -81.87
N LYS A 641 -1.34 -9.49 -81.63
CA LYS A 641 -1.12 -8.24 -80.88
C LYS A 641 -1.02 -8.54 -79.39
N LEU A 642 -1.93 -9.36 -78.88
CA LEU A 642 -1.98 -9.74 -77.47
C LEU A 642 -0.69 -10.45 -76.99
N LEU A 643 -0.11 -11.34 -77.80
CA LEU A 643 1.17 -11.99 -77.48
C LEU A 643 2.33 -11.01 -77.29
N ARG A 644 2.40 -9.95 -78.12
CA ARG A 644 3.45 -8.92 -78.02
C ARG A 644 3.27 -8.05 -76.77
N GLU A 645 2.04 -7.64 -76.48
CA GLU A 645 1.71 -6.86 -75.29
C GLU A 645 1.98 -7.66 -74.02
N ALA A 646 1.59 -8.94 -74.00
CA ALA A 646 1.84 -9.82 -72.88
C ALA A 646 3.33 -10.08 -72.62
N ALA A 647 4.16 -10.20 -73.66
CA ALA A 647 5.62 -10.30 -73.48
C ALA A 647 6.21 -9.04 -72.82
N ALA A 648 5.75 -7.85 -73.22
CA ALA A 648 6.20 -6.60 -72.62
C ALA A 648 5.74 -6.48 -71.15
N GLU A 649 4.46 -6.77 -70.86
CA GLU A 649 3.91 -6.76 -69.50
C GLU A 649 4.64 -7.76 -68.59
N TRP A 650 4.94 -8.97 -69.08
CA TRP A 650 5.62 -10.01 -68.31
C TRP A 650 7.02 -9.59 -67.83
N HIS A 651 7.78 -8.90 -68.70
CA HIS A 651 9.12 -8.41 -68.37
C HIS A 651 9.09 -7.14 -67.51
N ALA A 652 8.02 -6.35 -67.58
CA ALA A 652 7.83 -5.18 -66.73
C ALA A 652 7.44 -5.56 -65.28
N ILE A 653 6.74 -6.67 -65.08
CA ILE A 653 6.38 -7.17 -63.75
C ILE A 653 7.62 -7.75 -63.06
N GLY A 654 7.89 -7.29 -61.83
CA GLY A 654 9.03 -7.72 -61.04
C GLY A 654 9.02 -9.19 -60.60
N PRO A 655 9.98 -9.59 -59.74
CA PRO A 655 10.11 -10.97 -59.29
C PRO A 655 8.94 -11.38 -58.38
N VAL A 656 8.60 -12.67 -58.44
CA VAL A 656 7.54 -13.32 -57.63
C VAL A 656 8.15 -14.08 -56.46
N PRO A 657 7.36 -14.63 -55.51
CA PRO A 657 7.90 -15.48 -54.45
C PRO A 657 8.56 -16.72 -55.07
N ARG A 658 9.79 -17.04 -54.64
CA ARG A 658 10.60 -18.16 -55.18
C ARG A 658 9.85 -19.49 -55.26
N ALA A 659 8.98 -19.77 -54.28
CA ALA A 659 8.17 -21.00 -54.26
C ALA A 659 7.20 -21.12 -55.46
N ASN A 660 6.75 -19.99 -56.02
CA ASN A 660 5.75 -19.93 -57.08
C ASN A 660 6.36 -19.57 -58.44
N GLU A 661 7.62 -19.15 -58.50
CA GLU A 661 8.33 -18.70 -59.70
C GLU A 661 8.25 -19.73 -60.84
N ALA A 662 8.71 -20.96 -60.60
CA ALA A 662 8.68 -22.03 -61.60
C ALA A 662 7.26 -22.37 -62.08
N ARG A 663 6.25 -22.27 -61.20
CA ARG A 663 4.85 -22.55 -61.55
C ARG A 663 4.28 -21.46 -62.46
N VAL A 664 4.50 -20.20 -62.10
CA VAL A 664 4.00 -19.03 -62.82
C VAL A 664 4.67 -18.93 -64.19
N ASP A 665 5.99 -19.15 -64.27
CA ASP A 665 6.74 -19.19 -65.52
C ASP A 665 6.24 -20.30 -66.47
N LYS A 666 6.03 -21.51 -65.93
CA LYS A 666 5.49 -22.63 -66.71
C LYS A 666 4.09 -22.34 -67.23
N ARG A 667 3.22 -21.75 -66.41
CA ARG A 667 1.85 -21.37 -66.80
C ARG A 667 1.88 -20.35 -67.95
N TYR A 668 2.72 -19.32 -67.84
CA TYR A 668 2.91 -18.33 -68.89
C TYR A 668 3.37 -18.96 -70.21
N GLN A 669 4.41 -19.80 -70.16
CA GLN A 669 4.90 -20.51 -71.34
C GLN A 669 3.82 -21.38 -71.99
N SER A 670 3.01 -22.09 -71.19
CA SER A 670 1.90 -22.89 -71.71
C SER A 670 0.78 -22.05 -72.33
N ALA A 671 0.43 -20.91 -71.73
CA ALA A 671 -0.60 -20.01 -72.24
C ALA A 671 -0.16 -19.37 -73.57
N VAL A 672 1.10 -18.93 -73.67
CA VAL A 672 1.71 -18.43 -74.91
C VAL A 672 1.71 -19.52 -75.99
N ALA A 673 2.14 -20.74 -75.66
CA ALA A 673 2.19 -21.85 -76.61
C ALA A 673 0.79 -22.23 -77.13
N ALA A 674 -0.21 -22.25 -76.25
CA ALA A 674 -1.60 -22.54 -76.62
C ALA A 674 -2.14 -21.48 -77.59
N LEU A 675 -1.98 -20.18 -77.28
CA LEU A 675 -2.44 -19.09 -78.14
C LEU A 675 -1.71 -19.09 -79.50
N GLN A 676 -0.41 -19.39 -79.50
CA GLN A 676 0.38 -19.52 -80.73
C GLN A 676 -0.11 -20.71 -81.58
N HIS A 677 -0.39 -21.86 -80.96
CA HIS A 677 -0.93 -23.03 -81.66
C HIS A 677 -2.31 -22.74 -82.29
N HIS A 678 -3.18 -22.02 -81.58
CA HIS A 678 -4.47 -21.58 -82.14
C HIS A 678 -4.30 -20.67 -83.34
N LEU A 679 -3.38 -19.69 -83.28
CA LEU A 679 -3.04 -18.83 -84.41
C LEU A 679 -2.54 -19.63 -85.62
N ASP A 680 -1.66 -20.59 -85.41
CA ASP A 680 -1.12 -21.41 -86.49
C ASP A 680 -2.17 -22.34 -87.09
N THR A 681 -3.08 -22.87 -86.27
CA THR A 681 -4.20 -23.71 -86.73
C THR A 681 -5.18 -22.89 -87.57
N ALA A 682 -5.59 -21.72 -87.07
CA ALA A 682 -6.48 -20.82 -87.80
C ALA A 682 -5.89 -20.39 -89.16
N LYS A 683 -4.58 -20.15 -89.24
CA LYS A 683 -3.89 -19.87 -90.50
C LYS A 683 -3.93 -21.06 -91.46
N ARG A 684 -3.64 -22.27 -90.98
CA ARG A 684 -3.70 -23.50 -91.82
C ARG A 684 -5.10 -23.76 -92.34
N ASP A 685 -6.12 -23.62 -91.51
CA ASP A 685 -7.52 -23.81 -91.90
C ASP A 685 -7.95 -22.79 -92.95
N ALA A 686 -7.56 -21.51 -92.79
CA ALA A 686 -7.79 -20.48 -93.80
C ALA A 686 -7.11 -20.79 -95.14
N SER A 687 -5.83 -21.20 -95.12
CA SER A 687 -5.11 -21.60 -96.34
C SER A 687 -5.74 -22.82 -97.02
N ARG A 688 -6.20 -23.82 -96.25
CA ARG A 688 -6.88 -25.01 -96.78
C ARG A 688 -8.23 -24.67 -97.42
N ALA A 689 -9.02 -23.79 -96.79
CA ALA A 689 -10.27 -23.30 -97.35
C ALA A 689 -10.05 -22.56 -98.68
N GLN A 690 -9.01 -21.71 -98.73
CA GLN A 690 -8.64 -20.97 -99.95
C GLN A 690 -8.23 -21.90 -101.10
N ALA A 691 -7.40 -22.91 -100.83
CA ALA A 691 -6.96 -23.87 -101.85
C ALA A 691 -8.10 -24.79 -102.36
N THR A 692 -9.05 -25.14 -101.49
CA THR A 692 -10.26 -25.90 -101.88
C THR A 692 -11.15 -25.07 -102.82
N ALA A 693 -11.42 -23.80 -102.45
CA ALA A 693 -12.20 -22.89 -103.29
C ALA A 693 -11.55 -22.64 -104.67
N LEU A 694 -10.21 -22.56 -104.71
CA LEU A 694 -9.46 -22.40 -105.96
C LEU A 694 -9.61 -23.61 -106.90
N ARG A 695 -9.51 -24.82 -106.35
CA ARG A 695 -9.73 -26.07 -107.09
C ARG A 695 -11.13 -26.13 -107.68
N ASP A 696 -12.15 -25.82 -106.90
CA ASP A 696 -13.55 -25.94 -107.31
C ASP A 696 -13.89 -24.94 -108.44
N LYS A 697 -13.35 -23.72 -108.38
CA LYS A 697 -13.47 -22.73 -109.45
C LYS A 697 -12.75 -23.15 -110.73
N LEU A 698 -11.53 -23.71 -110.63
CA LEU A 698 -10.81 -24.24 -111.79
C LEU A 698 -11.56 -25.42 -112.43
N HIS A 699 -12.11 -26.33 -111.62
CA HIS A 699 -12.93 -27.44 -112.11
C HIS A 699 -14.15 -26.92 -112.89
N LEU A 700 -14.82 -25.87 -112.41
CA LEU A 700 -15.94 -25.25 -113.11
C LEU A 700 -15.54 -24.72 -114.50
N CYS A 701 -14.43 -23.96 -114.59
CA CYS A 701 -13.91 -23.48 -115.87
C CYS A 701 -13.60 -24.63 -116.85
N ARG A 702 -12.95 -25.70 -116.36
CA ARG A 702 -12.59 -26.85 -117.19
C ARG A 702 -13.80 -27.67 -117.64
N THR A 703 -14.86 -27.74 -116.83
CA THR A 703 -16.11 -28.40 -117.20
C THR A 703 -16.78 -27.68 -118.37
N LEU A 704 -16.82 -26.35 -118.34
CA LEU A 704 -17.31 -25.53 -119.46
C LEU A 704 -16.47 -25.77 -120.72
N GLU A 705 -15.15 -25.74 -120.61
CA GLU A 705 -14.23 -25.96 -121.72
C GLU A 705 -14.37 -27.36 -122.35
N ALA A 706 -14.57 -28.39 -121.54
CA ALA A 706 -14.82 -29.75 -122.03
C ALA A 706 -16.14 -29.84 -122.81
N GLN A 707 -17.22 -29.21 -122.30
CA GLN A 707 -18.48 -29.15 -123.04
C GLN A 707 -18.34 -28.36 -124.35
N LEU A 708 -17.57 -27.27 -124.37
CA LEU A 708 -17.33 -26.50 -125.60
C LEU A 708 -16.60 -27.31 -126.68
N ALA A 709 -15.71 -28.24 -126.30
CA ALA A 709 -14.98 -29.08 -127.25
C ALA A 709 -15.79 -30.31 -127.74
N ASP A 710 -16.73 -30.81 -126.94
CA ASP A 710 -17.60 -31.91 -127.34
C ASP A 710 -18.72 -31.40 -128.25
N ALA A 711 -18.65 -31.71 -129.54
CA ALA A 711 -19.64 -31.29 -130.53
C ALA A 711 -21.07 -31.78 -130.21
N SER A 712 -21.23 -32.81 -129.38
CA SER A 712 -22.53 -33.35 -128.96
C SER A 712 -23.13 -32.66 -127.73
N ALA A 713 -22.36 -31.86 -127.00
CA ALA A 713 -22.81 -31.19 -125.79
C ALA A 713 -23.49 -29.84 -126.08
N ASP A 714 -24.49 -29.50 -125.27
CA ASP A 714 -25.13 -28.17 -125.24
C ASP A 714 -24.68 -27.37 -124.00
N PRO A 715 -23.59 -26.58 -124.10
CA PRO A 715 -23.09 -25.78 -122.98
C PRO A 715 -23.99 -24.59 -122.63
N ALA A 716 -24.94 -24.20 -123.49
CA ALA A 716 -25.86 -23.09 -123.23
C ALA A 716 -26.96 -23.44 -122.21
N ALA A 717 -27.25 -24.73 -122.02
CA ALA A 717 -28.24 -25.21 -121.06
C ALA A 717 -27.81 -25.07 -119.58
N THR A 718 -26.52 -24.79 -119.30
CA THR A 718 -25.98 -24.73 -117.93
C THR A 718 -25.85 -23.28 -117.44
N ASP A 719 -26.33 -22.98 -116.22
CA ASP A 719 -26.12 -21.66 -115.57
C ASP A 719 -24.71 -21.56 -114.96
N TRP A 720 -23.75 -21.12 -115.77
CA TRP A 720 -22.36 -20.95 -115.35
C TRP A 720 -22.16 -19.80 -114.36
N ASN A 721 -22.96 -18.74 -114.45
CA ASN A 721 -22.82 -17.56 -113.57
C ASN A 721 -23.33 -17.87 -112.16
N GLY A 722 -24.49 -18.54 -112.04
CA GLY A 722 -25.00 -19.00 -110.74
C GLY A 722 -24.06 -19.99 -110.07
N ARG A 723 -23.47 -20.93 -110.82
CA ARG A 723 -22.48 -21.87 -110.28
C ARG A 723 -21.17 -21.19 -109.85
N TRP A 724 -20.71 -20.16 -110.56
CA TRP A 724 -19.54 -19.38 -110.16
C TRP A 724 -19.79 -18.59 -108.87
N ALA A 725 -20.93 -17.91 -108.77
CA ALA A 725 -21.30 -17.11 -107.61
C ALA A 725 -21.52 -17.94 -106.33
N ALA A 726 -21.91 -19.22 -106.48
CA ALA A 726 -22.05 -20.16 -105.37
C ALA A 726 -20.71 -20.64 -104.78
N LEU A 727 -19.59 -20.45 -105.49
CA LEU A 727 -18.26 -20.86 -105.02
C LEU A 727 -17.60 -19.75 -104.18
N PRO A 728 -16.87 -20.09 -103.10
CA PRO A 728 -16.21 -19.09 -102.26
C PRO A 728 -15.26 -18.19 -103.04
N ALA A 729 -15.15 -16.92 -102.63
CA ALA A 729 -14.16 -16.00 -103.18
C ALA A 729 -12.74 -16.53 -102.91
N VAL A 730 -11.88 -16.45 -103.93
CA VAL A 730 -10.45 -16.80 -103.79
C VAL A 730 -9.61 -15.52 -103.83
N GLY A 731 -8.30 -15.63 -103.65
CA GLY A 731 -7.41 -14.48 -103.71
C GLY A 731 -7.61 -13.69 -105.01
N SER A 732 -7.50 -12.36 -104.94
CA SER A 732 -7.93 -11.43 -106.01
C SER A 732 -7.38 -11.77 -107.38
N ASP A 733 -6.15 -12.26 -107.46
CA ASP A 733 -5.49 -12.51 -108.74
C ASP A 733 -5.94 -13.84 -109.36
N TYR A 734 -6.13 -14.87 -108.52
CA TYR A 734 -6.69 -16.15 -108.96
C TYR A 734 -8.14 -16.01 -109.40
N ASP A 735 -8.93 -15.22 -108.66
CA ASP A 735 -10.33 -15.00 -108.98
C ASP A 735 -10.46 -14.27 -110.32
N LYS A 736 -9.64 -13.23 -110.55
CA LYS A 736 -9.56 -12.54 -111.84
C LYS A 736 -9.17 -13.47 -112.99
N ALA A 737 -8.14 -14.29 -112.81
CA ALA A 737 -7.65 -15.19 -113.86
C ALA A 737 -8.69 -16.26 -114.27
N LEU A 738 -9.30 -16.92 -113.28
CA LEU A 738 -10.31 -17.94 -113.50
C LEU A 738 -11.63 -17.35 -114.01
N HIS A 739 -12.04 -16.18 -113.52
CA HIS A 739 -13.23 -15.49 -114.02
C HIS A 739 -13.05 -15.06 -115.48
N ALA A 740 -11.87 -14.51 -115.84
CA ALA A 740 -11.56 -14.17 -117.23
C ALA A 740 -11.61 -15.41 -118.15
N ARG A 741 -11.11 -16.56 -117.67
CA ARG A 741 -11.20 -17.84 -118.37
C ARG A 741 -12.64 -18.34 -118.53
N LEU A 742 -13.46 -18.24 -117.49
CA LEU A 742 -14.88 -18.58 -117.54
C LEU A 742 -15.62 -17.71 -118.56
N LEU A 743 -15.42 -16.38 -118.50
CA LEU A 743 -16.01 -15.42 -119.44
C LEU A 743 -15.61 -15.73 -120.89
N ALA A 744 -14.34 -16.04 -121.15
CA ALA A 744 -13.88 -16.42 -122.48
C ALA A 744 -14.62 -17.68 -123.00
N GLY A 745 -14.80 -18.68 -122.14
CA GLY A 745 -15.62 -19.85 -122.45
C GLY A 745 -17.08 -19.49 -122.74
N GLN A 746 -17.70 -18.64 -121.93
CA GLN A 746 -19.09 -18.19 -122.13
C GLN A 746 -19.26 -17.42 -123.44
N THR A 747 -18.33 -16.54 -123.79
CA THR A 747 -18.35 -15.82 -125.08
C THR A 747 -18.23 -16.77 -126.27
N ALA A 748 -17.56 -17.92 -126.11
CA ALA A 748 -17.46 -18.93 -127.15
C ALA A 748 -18.74 -19.77 -127.32
N ILE A 749 -19.64 -19.81 -126.32
CA ILE A 749 -20.95 -20.48 -126.44
C ILE A 749 -21.80 -19.80 -127.52
N THR A 750 -21.79 -18.46 -127.56
CA THR A 750 -22.58 -17.65 -128.50
C THR A 750 -21.80 -17.18 -129.72
N GLY A 751 -20.47 -17.39 -129.73
CA GLY A 751 -19.55 -16.99 -130.79
C GLY A 751 -18.91 -18.17 -131.52
N ASP A 752 -17.61 -18.08 -131.81
CA ASP A 752 -16.87 -19.12 -132.54
C ASP A 752 -16.39 -20.25 -131.61
N ARG A 753 -17.30 -21.20 -131.36
CA ARG A 753 -17.04 -22.40 -130.55
C ARG A 753 -15.89 -23.24 -131.12
N GLN A 754 -15.77 -23.35 -132.45
CA GLN A 754 -14.74 -24.19 -133.09
C GLN A 754 -13.34 -23.59 -132.92
N ALA A 755 -13.18 -22.27 -133.11
CA ALA A 755 -11.91 -21.60 -132.87
C ALA A 755 -11.47 -21.69 -131.41
N TYR A 756 -12.41 -21.57 -130.46
CA TYR A 756 -12.10 -21.74 -129.04
C TYR A 756 -11.70 -23.18 -128.71
N ALA A 757 -12.42 -24.19 -129.24
CA ALA A 757 -12.06 -25.60 -129.07
C ALA A 757 -10.67 -25.91 -129.67
N ALA A 758 -10.34 -25.37 -130.84
CA ALA A 758 -9.01 -25.52 -131.44
C ALA A 758 -7.90 -24.89 -130.59
N LYS A 759 -8.16 -23.73 -129.97
CA LYS A 759 -7.24 -23.08 -129.02
C LYS A 759 -7.05 -23.90 -127.74
N LEU A 760 -8.12 -24.51 -127.22
CA LEU A 760 -7.99 -25.39 -126.07
C LEU A 760 -7.16 -26.63 -126.39
N GLU A 761 -7.31 -27.19 -127.59
CA GLU A 761 -6.55 -28.35 -128.04
C GLU A 761 -5.06 -28.02 -128.26
N SER A 762 -4.75 -26.87 -128.88
CA SER A 762 -3.36 -26.45 -129.09
C SER A 762 -2.59 -26.21 -127.77
N ASN A 763 -3.32 -25.84 -126.70
CA ASN A 763 -2.75 -25.64 -125.37
C ASN A 763 -2.57 -26.92 -124.55
N ARG A 764 -3.01 -28.10 -125.03
CA ARG A 764 -2.92 -29.37 -124.29
C ARG A 764 -1.48 -29.72 -123.88
N ALA A 765 -0.51 -29.52 -124.78
CA ALA A 765 0.90 -29.78 -124.49
C ALA A 765 1.46 -28.81 -123.44
N ALA A 766 1.07 -27.52 -123.50
CA ALA A 766 1.46 -26.51 -122.52
C ALA A 766 0.88 -26.83 -121.13
N LEU A 767 -0.39 -27.27 -121.06
CA LEU A 767 -1.01 -27.70 -119.81
C LEU A 767 -0.26 -28.88 -119.18
N MET A 768 0.08 -29.89 -119.99
CA MET A 768 0.83 -31.06 -119.51
C MET A 768 2.20 -30.66 -118.94
N HIS A 769 2.89 -29.75 -119.61
CA HIS A 769 4.17 -29.22 -119.16
C HIS A 769 4.06 -28.49 -117.82
N GLU A 770 3.05 -27.63 -117.66
CA GLU A 770 2.83 -26.88 -116.42
C GLU A 770 2.39 -27.77 -115.24
N VAL A 771 1.54 -28.78 -115.49
CA VAL A 771 1.18 -29.78 -114.48
C VAL A 771 2.41 -30.55 -114.01
N LEU A 772 3.26 -31.00 -114.94
CA LEU A 772 4.49 -31.72 -114.62
C LEU A 772 5.47 -30.85 -113.82
N ARG A 773 5.58 -29.57 -114.16
CA ARG A 773 6.38 -28.59 -113.42
C ARG A 773 5.89 -28.39 -111.99
N LEU A 774 4.57 -28.25 -111.82
CA LEU A 774 3.95 -28.11 -110.51
C LEU A 774 4.11 -29.37 -109.65
N GLU A 775 4.04 -30.57 -110.24
CA GLU A 775 4.28 -31.83 -109.53
C GLU A 775 5.73 -31.97 -109.05
N ILE A 776 6.71 -31.55 -109.86
CA ILE A 776 8.11 -31.49 -109.45
C ILE A 776 8.26 -30.53 -108.27
N GLY A 777 7.68 -29.33 -108.35
CA GLY A 777 7.73 -28.32 -107.29
C GLY A 777 7.06 -28.78 -105.99
N ALA A 778 5.98 -29.55 -106.10
CA ALA A 778 5.24 -30.10 -104.95
C ALA A 778 5.79 -31.46 -104.46
N GLY A 779 6.79 -32.05 -105.13
CA GLY A 779 7.34 -33.36 -104.79
C GLY A 779 6.36 -34.52 -105.02
N ILE A 780 5.38 -34.34 -105.89
CA ILE A 780 4.40 -35.36 -106.28
C ILE A 780 5.00 -36.27 -107.34
N ASP A 781 4.75 -37.57 -107.27
CA ASP A 781 5.14 -38.53 -108.32
C ASP A 781 4.26 -38.34 -109.57
N SER A 782 4.88 -38.09 -110.71
CA SER A 782 4.18 -37.89 -111.98
C SER A 782 3.76 -39.19 -112.66
N GLY A 783 4.26 -40.34 -112.21
CA GLY A 783 4.07 -41.63 -112.88
C GLY A 783 5.23 -41.99 -113.81
N SER A 784 5.38 -43.29 -114.09
CA SER A 784 6.53 -43.84 -114.81
C SER A 784 6.62 -43.38 -116.26
N GLU A 785 5.50 -43.09 -116.93
CA GLU A 785 5.51 -42.64 -118.33
C GLU A 785 6.06 -41.21 -118.50
N PHE A 786 5.96 -40.36 -117.47
CA PHE A 786 6.51 -39.01 -117.50
C PHE A 786 7.93 -38.93 -116.93
N ALA A 787 8.56 -40.05 -116.54
CA ALA A 787 9.87 -40.05 -115.90
C ALA A 787 10.96 -39.36 -116.75
N ARG A 788 10.93 -39.57 -118.08
CA ARG A 788 11.88 -38.94 -119.00
C ARG A 788 11.66 -37.43 -119.12
N GLU A 789 10.41 -36.99 -119.24
CA GLU A 789 10.05 -35.57 -119.34
C GLU A 789 10.30 -34.84 -118.02
N ARG A 790 10.03 -35.51 -116.89
CA ARG A 790 10.30 -35.04 -115.53
C ARG A 790 11.79 -34.78 -115.33
N LEU A 791 12.63 -35.76 -115.66
CA LEU A 791 14.09 -35.62 -115.56
C LEU A 791 14.60 -34.47 -116.44
N LYS A 792 14.09 -34.37 -117.67
CA LYS A 792 14.43 -33.28 -118.60
C LYS A 792 14.09 -31.91 -117.98
N LEU A 793 12.88 -31.75 -117.46
CA LEU A 793 12.43 -30.52 -116.79
C LEU A 793 13.25 -30.18 -115.55
N GLN A 794 13.61 -31.17 -114.73
CA GLN A 794 14.47 -30.98 -113.55
C GLN A 794 15.88 -30.50 -113.93
N VAL A 795 16.46 -31.07 -114.99
CA VAL A 795 17.75 -30.63 -115.52
C VAL A 795 17.65 -29.21 -116.09
N GLU A 796 16.58 -28.89 -116.84
CA GLU A 796 16.34 -27.55 -117.38
C GLU A 796 16.14 -26.50 -116.27
N THR A 797 15.41 -26.82 -115.20
CA THR A 797 15.25 -25.93 -114.04
C THR A 797 16.55 -25.75 -113.26
N LEU A 798 17.36 -26.80 -113.10
CA LEU A 798 18.69 -26.70 -112.48
C LEU A 798 19.63 -25.84 -113.33
N GLN A 799 19.69 -26.09 -114.64
CA GLN A 799 20.53 -25.32 -115.56
C GLN A 799 20.11 -23.85 -115.63
N SER A 800 18.81 -23.57 -115.70
CA SER A 800 18.31 -22.18 -115.71
C SER A 800 18.54 -21.44 -114.40
N SER A 801 18.42 -22.11 -113.24
CA SER A 801 18.74 -21.52 -111.94
C SER A 801 20.23 -21.22 -111.76
N LEU A 802 21.11 -22.11 -112.23
CA LEU A 802 22.57 -21.92 -112.20
C LEU A 802 23.04 -20.82 -113.17
N LYS A 803 22.39 -20.69 -114.34
CA LYS A 803 22.83 -19.78 -115.40
C LYS A 803 22.29 -18.35 -115.25
N SER A 804 21.09 -18.17 -114.69
CA SER A 804 20.44 -16.86 -114.57
C SER A 804 20.53 -16.25 -113.17
N GLY A 805 20.88 -17.01 -112.13
CA GLY A 805 20.86 -16.58 -110.73
C GLY A 805 19.46 -16.22 -110.19
N GLN A 806 18.42 -16.27 -111.03
CA GLN A 806 17.05 -15.99 -110.66
C GLN A 806 16.40 -17.25 -110.09
N LYS A 807 15.70 -17.09 -108.97
CA LYS A 807 14.89 -18.18 -108.40
C LYS A 807 13.78 -18.54 -109.39
N PRO A 808 13.45 -19.84 -109.55
CA PRO A 808 12.30 -20.25 -110.35
C PRO A 808 11.04 -19.53 -109.84
N ALA A 809 10.14 -19.18 -110.76
CA ALA A 809 8.88 -18.51 -110.44
C ALA A 809 8.20 -19.20 -109.24
N GLY A 810 7.74 -18.41 -108.27
CA GLY A 810 7.17 -18.95 -107.03
C GLY A 810 5.97 -19.85 -107.29
N ALA A 811 5.72 -20.82 -106.40
CA ALA A 811 4.61 -21.77 -106.52
C ALA A 811 3.27 -21.06 -106.78
N ALA A 812 2.99 -19.94 -106.09
CA ALA A 812 1.80 -19.13 -106.31
C ALA A 812 1.67 -18.61 -107.76
N THR A 813 2.76 -18.14 -108.36
CA THR A 813 2.78 -17.66 -109.76
C THR A 813 2.53 -18.80 -110.74
N GLN A 814 3.08 -19.99 -110.48
CA GLN A 814 2.88 -21.17 -111.32
C GLN A 814 1.44 -21.70 -111.21
N PHE A 815 0.86 -21.74 -110.01
CA PHE A 815 -0.55 -22.07 -109.82
C PHE A 815 -1.49 -21.05 -110.48
N LEU A 816 -1.15 -19.76 -110.43
CA LEU A 816 -1.91 -18.72 -111.11
C LEU A 816 -1.85 -18.91 -112.63
N HIS A 817 -0.69 -19.30 -113.17
CA HIS A 817 -0.54 -19.61 -114.58
C HIS A 817 -1.37 -20.82 -115.00
N LEU A 818 -1.37 -21.92 -114.21
CA LEU A 818 -2.25 -23.07 -114.42
C LEU A 818 -3.74 -22.65 -114.43
N CYS A 819 -4.14 -21.78 -113.51
CA CYS A 819 -5.50 -21.25 -113.45
C CYS A 819 -5.86 -20.45 -114.71
N ALA A 820 -4.94 -19.63 -115.20
CA ALA A 820 -5.13 -18.77 -116.36
C ALA A 820 -5.07 -19.49 -117.73
N LEU A 821 -4.59 -20.74 -117.80
CA LEU A 821 -4.33 -21.45 -119.06
C LEU A 821 -5.55 -22.27 -119.55
N PRO A 822 -6.34 -21.80 -120.52
CA PRO A 822 -7.46 -22.55 -121.09
C PRO A 822 -6.91 -23.69 -121.96
N ALA A 823 -7.23 -24.94 -121.63
CA ALA A 823 -6.71 -26.11 -122.32
C ALA A 823 -7.61 -27.34 -122.12
N LEU A 824 -7.69 -28.20 -123.14
CA LEU A 824 -8.34 -29.50 -123.00
C LEU A 824 -7.44 -30.45 -122.21
N ALA A 825 -8.09 -31.29 -121.42
CA ALA A 825 -7.43 -32.24 -120.56
C ALA A 825 -8.17 -33.56 -120.61
N ASP A 826 -7.44 -34.66 -120.71
CA ASP A 826 -7.99 -35.98 -120.51
C ASP A 826 -8.30 -36.24 -119.02
N GLN A 827 -8.98 -37.34 -118.74
CA GLN A 827 -9.34 -37.73 -117.38
C GLN A 827 -8.11 -37.85 -116.48
N ARG A 828 -6.99 -38.35 -117.03
CA ARG A 828 -5.74 -38.53 -116.29
C ARG A 828 -5.09 -37.21 -115.88
N THR A 829 -4.97 -36.25 -116.79
CA THR A 829 -4.45 -34.90 -116.49
C THR A 829 -5.35 -34.18 -115.49
N THR A 830 -6.66 -34.44 -115.55
CA THR A 830 -7.63 -33.94 -114.57
C THR A 830 -7.36 -34.47 -113.17
N SER A 831 -7.20 -35.79 -113.00
CA SER A 831 -6.82 -36.39 -111.71
C SER A 831 -5.48 -35.87 -111.17
N ARG A 832 -4.50 -35.61 -112.05
CA ARG A 832 -3.20 -35.03 -111.66
C ARG A 832 -3.33 -33.61 -111.12
N ILE A 833 -4.11 -32.77 -111.78
CA ILE A 833 -4.43 -31.41 -111.30
C ILE A 833 -5.16 -31.46 -109.96
N GLU A 834 -6.15 -32.34 -109.81
CA GLU A 834 -6.84 -32.50 -108.52
C GLU A 834 -5.91 -32.97 -107.41
N HIS A 835 -4.98 -33.88 -107.71
CA HIS A 835 -3.99 -34.34 -106.76
C HIS A 835 -3.01 -33.23 -106.33
N LEU A 836 -2.64 -32.33 -107.25
CA LEU A 836 -1.86 -31.12 -106.94
C LEU A 836 -2.57 -30.24 -105.89
N PHE A 837 -3.85 -29.92 -106.11
CA PHE A 837 -4.61 -29.11 -105.14
C PHE A 837 -4.86 -29.86 -103.82
N ALA A 838 -5.06 -31.18 -103.85
CA ALA A 838 -5.17 -32.02 -102.66
C ALA A 838 -3.87 -32.07 -101.84
N ARG A 839 -2.71 -31.98 -102.50
CA ARG A 839 -1.42 -31.93 -101.83
C ARG A 839 -1.16 -30.56 -101.19
N VAL A 840 -1.44 -29.48 -101.90
CA VAL A 840 -1.27 -28.11 -101.38
C VAL A 840 -2.19 -27.83 -100.19
N THR A 841 -3.44 -28.33 -100.23
CA THR A 841 -4.37 -28.27 -99.09
C THR A 841 -3.89 -29.06 -97.87
N LYS A 842 -3.14 -30.15 -98.06
CA LYS A 842 -2.56 -30.96 -96.98
C LYS A 842 -1.32 -30.32 -96.35
N ASP A 843 -0.50 -29.67 -97.17
CA ASP A 843 0.75 -29.05 -96.73
C ASP A 843 0.53 -27.64 -96.14
N GLY A 844 -0.69 -27.07 -96.28
CA GLY A 844 -1.09 -25.78 -95.68
C GLY A 844 -0.31 -24.58 -96.22
N LYS A 845 0.23 -24.71 -97.44
CA LYS A 845 1.13 -23.75 -98.08
C LYS A 845 0.43 -22.91 -99.14
#